data_AF-A0A8C7HJ93-F1
#
_entry.id   AF-A0A8C7HJ93-F1
#
_cell.length_a   1.000
_cell.length_b   1.000
_cell.length_c   1.000
_cell.angle_alpha   90.00
_cell.angle_beta   90.00
_cell.angle_gamma   90.00
#
_symmetry.space_group_name_H-M   'P 1'
#
loop_
_entity.id
_entity.type
_entity.pdbx_description
1 polymer ?
#
loop_
_entity_poly.entity_id
_entity_poly.type
_entity_poly.pdbx_seq_one_letter_code
_entity_poly.pdbx_strand_id
1 'polypeptide(L)'
;MPPKRQGPLQTVQRETDDIKRQVDSLIKDARLSDGSGRTEAYQSRCIHLQNLVEETTRKLKKLTKADEPAPVGNYEQRKMEEERRLRGFEEKLLVLVQELSPPQKREGGSSQAQEDEEEEDSEEDSEEDSEEDSEEDSEEEESEEESVEDEEEDDDEEDVVTKTMEQIPESGTATYMVISAFKGEQEGDLTIQMGEVLAILSKNEDGWWLAQDSKGSKGLVPKTYLKRYSDQEEDDEEASEDEELESKRKQSSNWDCVMRAITEIDATDVLSAMGAIPAGFRSSTLSKLLDEGITYRASHYIQPELSQSKLSFKDLFRDPDTGKVRQRTARTSLTLTLWSCKSIPTPGVGVQVLSRHIRLCAFDGTQVLSNIHTIRATCNANNVKTWSFSPRMTGNLPSLLDGDCFLRCNSDAPELGILFELGVTYIRNSTGERGDLSCGWAFLKLFDTNGAPVPHRTYELLVHGGTPYEKDVEVDPSLTRGATGTGMFQQMMLSRKLPKLFLKLKSPNVRTRSQLSALPDTLVGSLSSIHLLVLHRQLLADILLMDRATMQNADLICSPLLATFPEIMDQSDLLDALRKSWLEAESNMKRSEKRDLPLLKKKFVRVYMDNIYPLLYSADLPPPRWADEMVENQRARVIFNSSLEPFHTHTPDSPPRHQAFDISQLTYDLLCMAQ
;
A
#
# COMPACT_ATOMS: atom_id res chain seq x y z
N MET A 1 -21.55 -42.39 -49.41
CA MET A 1 -21.67 -41.09 -48.73
C MET A 1 -20.45 -40.26 -49.09
N PRO A 2 -20.58 -39.00 -49.53
CA PRO A 2 -19.42 -38.13 -49.67
C PRO A 2 -18.79 -37.89 -48.28
N PRO A 3 -17.46 -37.73 -48.16
CA PRO A 3 -16.83 -37.44 -46.88
C PRO A 3 -17.41 -36.13 -46.32
N LYS A 4 -17.84 -36.14 -45.05
CA LYS A 4 -18.34 -34.94 -44.36
C LYS A 4 -17.29 -33.83 -44.54
N ARG A 5 -17.68 -32.69 -45.11
CA ARG A 5 -16.80 -31.50 -45.19
C ARG A 5 -16.34 -31.17 -43.76
N GLN A 6 -15.04 -31.29 -43.53
CA GLN A 6 -14.44 -31.03 -42.23
C GLN A 6 -14.48 -29.52 -41.94
N GLY A 7 -14.73 -29.19 -40.68
CA GLY A 7 -14.73 -27.81 -40.20
C GLY A 7 -13.31 -27.26 -40.06
N PRO A 8 -13.06 -25.96 -40.30
CA PRO A 8 -11.75 -25.36 -40.14
C PRO A 8 -11.07 -25.60 -38.79
N LEU A 9 -11.83 -25.59 -37.68
CA LEU A 9 -11.29 -25.90 -36.35
C LEU A 9 -10.85 -27.37 -36.25
N GLN A 10 -11.60 -28.30 -36.86
CA GLN A 10 -11.24 -29.71 -36.88
C GLN A 10 -9.98 -29.97 -37.73
N THR A 11 -9.77 -29.19 -38.79
CA THR A 11 -8.52 -29.22 -39.58
C THR A 11 -7.34 -28.77 -38.72
N VAL A 12 -7.47 -27.67 -37.99
CA VAL A 12 -6.41 -27.19 -37.09
C VAL A 12 -6.13 -28.19 -35.97
N GLN A 13 -7.15 -28.81 -35.37
CA GLN A 13 -6.97 -29.86 -34.35
C GLN A 13 -6.10 -31.02 -34.85
N ARG A 14 -6.31 -31.43 -36.10
CA ARG A 14 -5.50 -32.49 -36.72
C ARG A 14 -4.08 -32.03 -37.00
N GLU A 15 -3.89 -30.80 -37.47
CA GLU A 15 -2.56 -30.20 -37.62
C GLU A 15 -1.83 -30.15 -36.26
N THR A 16 -2.51 -29.78 -35.18
CA THR A 16 -1.98 -29.81 -33.81
C THR A 16 -1.61 -31.23 -33.37
N ASP A 17 -2.42 -32.25 -33.69
CA ASP A 17 -2.12 -33.66 -33.38
C ASP A 17 -0.88 -34.17 -34.13
N ASP A 18 -0.73 -33.78 -35.40
CA ASP A 18 0.42 -34.16 -36.21
C ASP A 18 1.70 -33.42 -35.73
N ILE A 19 1.59 -32.16 -35.29
CA ILE A 19 2.67 -31.42 -34.63
C ILE A 19 3.07 -32.14 -33.33
N LYS A 20 2.11 -32.53 -32.49
CA LYS A 20 2.37 -33.26 -31.24
C LYS A 20 3.25 -34.49 -31.49
N ARG A 21 2.85 -35.33 -32.45
CA ARG A 21 3.60 -36.55 -32.80
C ARG A 21 5.03 -36.24 -33.25
N GLN A 22 5.23 -35.18 -34.02
CA GLN A 22 6.56 -34.79 -34.49
C GLN A 22 7.44 -34.20 -33.37
N VAL A 23 6.85 -33.43 -32.45
CA VAL A 23 7.55 -32.90 -31.25
C VAL A 23 7.96 -34.03 -30.33
N ASP A 24 7.04 -34.95 -30.01
CA ASP A 24 7.32 -36.08 -29.13
C ASP A 24 8.40 -37.02 -29.74
N SER A 25 8.32 -37.27 -31.05
CA SER A 25 9.37 -38.01 -31.78
C SER A 25 10.71 -37.29 -31.76
N LEU A 26 10.74 -35.96 -31.92
CA LEU A 26 11.99 -35.19 -31.92
C LEU A 26 12.66 -35.18 -30.55
N ILE A 27 11.87 -35.05 -29.47
CA ILE A 27 12.37 -35.11 -28.09
C ILE A 27 12.96 -36.50 -27.81
N LYS A 28 12.26 -37.57 -28.23
CA LYS A 28 12.76 -38.95 -28.08
C LYS A 28 14.06 -39.17 -28.87
N ASP A 29 14.12 -38.72 -30.11
CA ASP A 29 15.31 -38.84 -30.97
C ASP A 29 16.52 -38.05 -30.42
N ALA A 30 16.27 -36.91 -29.76
CA ALA A 30 17.30 -36.06 -29.18
C ALA A 30 17.86 -36.65 -27.87
N ARG A 31 17.01 -37.28 -27.05
CA ARG A 31 17.42 -37.92 -25.78
C ARG A 31 18.17 -39.24 -25.97
N LEU A 32 17.88 -39.98 -27.04
CA LEU A 32 18.55 -41.26 -27.36
C LEU A 32 19.87 -41.07 -28.14
N SER A 33 20.22 -39.84 -28.52
CA SER A 33 21.39 -39.55 -29.35
C SER A 33 22.60 -39.22 -28.49
N ASP A 34 23.51 -40.17 -28.34
CA ASP A 34 24.74 -40.06 -27.57
C ASP A 34 25.78 -39.16 -28.29
N GLY A 35 25.67 -37.85 -28.10
CA GLY A 35 26.71 -36.83 -28.31
C GLY A 35 27.38 -36.68 -29.70
N SER A 36 26.99 -37.46 -30.71
CA SER A 36 27.71 -37.54 -31.99
C SER A 36 26.97 -36.87 -33.15
N GLY A 37 27.43 -35.68 -33.53
CA GLY A 37 27.35 -35.13 -34.90
C GLY A 37 25.98 -34.77 -35.50
N ARG A 38 24.85 -34.96 -34.80
CA ARG A 38 23.50 -34.67 -35.33
C ARG A 38 22.83 -33.40 -34.79
N THR A 39 23.54 -32.60 -33.99
CA THR A 39 23.00 -31.40 -33.34
C THR A 39 22.38 -30.41 -34.34
N GLU A 40 23.02 -30.19 -35.49
CA GLU A 40 22.49 -29.29 -36.54
C GLU A 40 21.18 -29.80 -37.17
N ALA A 41 21.03 -31.13 -37.33
CA ALA A 41 19.82 -31.74 -37.88
C ALA A 41 18.65 -31.64 -36.90
N TYR A 42 18.91 -31.81 -35.60
CA TYR A 42 17.91 -31.63 -34.54
C TYR A 42 17.52 -30.17 -34.35
N GLN A 43 18.49 -29.25 -34.39
CA GLN A 43 18.22 -27.81 -34.37
C GLN A 43 17.38 -27.38 -35.59
N SER A 44 17.71 -27.88 -36.79
CA SER A 44 16.91 -27.61 -38.00
C SER A 44 15.48 -28.13 -37.89
N ARG A 45 15.28 -29.33 -37.32
CA ARG A 45 13.95 -29.89 -37.05
C ARG A 45 13.18 -29.09 -35.98
N CYS A 46 13.86 -28.60 -34.93
CA CYS A 46 13.26 -27.73 -33.93
C CYS A 46 12.73 -26.44 -34.54
N ILE A 47 13.55 -25.75 -35.35
CA ILE A 47 13.16 -24.50 -36.03
C ILE A 47 11.98 -24.75 -36.98
N HIS A 48 11.99 -25.86 -37.73
CA HIS A 48 10.87 -26.22 -38.59
C HIS A 48 9.56 -26.40 -37.81
N LEU A 49 9.59 -27.12 -36.68
CA LEU A 49 8.41 -27.34 -35.85
C LEU A 49 7.95 -26.06 -35.14
N GLN A 50 8.87 -25.19 -34.72
CA GLN A 50 8.52 -23.88 -34.17
C GLN A 50 7.77 -23.02 -35.19
N ASN A 51 8.24 -22.99 -36.44
CA ASN A 51 7.56 -22.28 -37.53
C ASN A 51 6.17 -22.88 -37.81
N LEU A 52 6.04 -24.21 -37.78
CA LEU A 52 4.77 -24.89 -37.99
C LEU A 52 3.76 -24.60 -36.85
N VAL A 53 4.23 -24.59 -35.60
CA VAL A 53 3.42 -24.18 -34.43
C VAL A 53 2.97 -22.72 -34.56
N GLU A 54 3.84 -21.81 -34.99
CA GLU A 54 3.51 -20.40 -35.18
C GLU A 54 2.50 -20.20 -36.33
N GLU A 55 2.64 -20.93 -37.44
CA GLU A 55 1.70 -20.92 -38.56
C GLU A 55 0.32 -21.42 -38.14
N THR A 56 0.25 -22.57 -37.46
CA THR A 56 -1.00 -23.16 -36.98
C THR A 56 -1.67 -22.29 -35.91
N THR A 57 -0.89 -21.64 -35.05
CA THR A 57 -1.39 -20.65 -34.07
C THR A 57 -1.98 -19.43 -34.77
N ARG A 58 -1.34 -18.93 -35.84
CA ARG A 58 -1.87 -17.83 -36.65
C ARG A 58 -3.16 -18.23 -37.39
N LYS A 59 -3.24 -19.45 -37.92
CA LYS A 59 -4.48 -20.00 -38.51
C LYS A 59 -5.59 -20.04 -37.46
N LEU A 60 -5.33 -20.62 -36.29
CA LEU A 60 -6.30 -20.76 -35.19
C LEU A 60 -6.83 -19.40 -34.72
N LYS A 61 -5.96 -18.40 -34.52
CA LYS A 61 -6.36 -17.04 -34.10
C LYS A 61 -7.31 -16.37 -35.09
N LYS A 62 -7.14 -16.61 -36.40
CA LYS A 62 -7.99 -16.04 -37.46
C LYS A 62 -9.34 -16.73 -37.60
N LEU A 63 -9.51 -17.95 -37.08
CA LEU A 63 -10.78 -18.67 -37.16
C LEU A 63 -11.83 -18.06 -36.24
N THR A 64 -13.03 -17.87 -36.76
CA THR A 64 -14.21 -17.45 -36.01
C THR A 64 -15.30 -18.52 -36.11
N LYS A 65 -16.26 -18.50 -35.18
CA LYS A 65 -17.39 -19.43 -35.18
C LYS A 65 -18.21 -19.40 -36.49
N ALA A 66 -18.16 -18.29 -37.23
CA ALA A 66 -18.86 -18.11 -38.50
C ALA A 66 -18.21 -18.86 -39.68
N ASP A 67 -16.94 -19.26 -39.55
CA ASP A 67 -16.19 -19.96 -40.59
C ASP A 67 -16.53 -21.47 -40.65
N GLU A 68 -17.27 -21.98 -39.67
CA GLU A 68 -17.65 -23.39 -39.58
C GLU A 68 -18.85 -23.74 -40.49
N PRO A 69 -18.77 -24.82 -41.28
CA PRO A 69 -19.86 -25.23 -42.18
C PRO A 69 -21.10 -25.77 -41.44
N ALA A 70 -20.98 -26.06 -40.14
CA ALA A 70 -22.07 -26.46 -39.26
C ALA A 70 -21.82 -25.94 -37.83
N PRO A 71 -22.88 -25.71 -37.02
CA PRO A 71 -22.71 -25.24 -35.65
C PRO A 71 -21.87 -26.21 -34.81
N VAL A 72 -20.71 -25.75 -34.34
CA VAL A 72 -19.84 -26.52 -33.44
C VAL A 72 -20.15 -26.15 -32.00
N GLY A 73 -20.52 -27.14 -31.19
CA GLY A 73 -20.72 -26.98 -29.74
C GLY A 73 -19.40 -26.67 -29.04
N ASN A 74 -19.44 -25.80 -28.02
CA ASN A 74 -18.28 -25.40 -27.22
C ASN A 74 -17.08 -24.89 -28.07
N TYR A 75 -17.36 -24.21 -29.18
CA TYR A 75 -16.35 -23.73 -30.14
C TYR A 75 -15.23 -22.92 -29.48
N GLU A 76 -15.57 -21.92 -28.65
CA GLU A 76 -14.57 -21.07 -27.98
C GLU A 76 -13.71 -21.85 -26.98
N GLN A 77 -14.30 -22.81 -26.26
CA GLN A 77 -13.58 -23.68 -25.34
C GLN A 77 -12.58 -24.57 -26.09
N ARG A 78 -13.02 -25.20 -27.19
CA ARG A 78 -12.17 -26.05 -28.03
C ARG A 78 -11.05 -25.25 -28.70
N LYS A 79 -11.34 -24.03 -29.16
CA LYS A 79 -10.34 -23.11 -29.71
C LYS A 79 -9.28 -22.75 -28.65
N MET A 80 -9.71 -22.39 -27.44
CA MET A 80 -8.82 -22.06 -26.33
C MET A 80 -7.95 -23.25 -25.90
N GLU A 81 -8.49 -24.46 -25.93
CA GLU A 81 -7.77 -25.69 -25.62
C GLU A 81 -6.66 -25.97 -26.64
N GLU A 82 -6.96 -25.82 -27.94
CA GLU A 82 -5.94 -25.94 -29.00
C GLU A 82 -4.86 -24.85 -28.91
N GLU A 83 -5.21 -23.62 -28.54
CA GLU A 83 -4.23 -22.56 -28.27
C GLU A 83 -3.32 -22.92 -27.08
N ARG A 84 -3.86 -23.56 -26.04
CA ARG A 84 -3.05 -24.04 -24.91
C ARG A 84 -2.12 -25.17 -25.33
N ARG A 85 -2.58 -26.12 -26.16
CA ARG A 85 -1.77 -27.23 -26.67
C ARG A 85 -0.59 -26.74 -27.52
N LEU A 86 -0.84 -25.81 -28.44
CA LEU A 86 0.21 -25.23 -29.30
C LEU A 86 1.26 -24.46 -28.49
N ARG A 87 0.85 -23.67 -27.48
CA ARG A 87 1.80 -23.02 -26.55
C ARG A 87 2.68 -24.02 -25.79
N GLY A 88 2.08 -25.12 -25.31
CA GLY A 88 2.85 -26.18 -24.65
C GLY A 88 3.89 -26.83 -25.56
N PHE A 89 3.66 -26.92 -26.88
CA PHE A 89 4.65 -27.42 -27.83
C PHE A 89 5.77 -26.42 -28.10
N GLU A 90 5.45 -25.12 -28.16
CA GLU A 90 6.43 -24.05 -28.30
C GLU A 90 7.42 -24.04 -27.12
N GLU A 91 6.92 -24.15 -25.89
CA GLU A 91 7.74 -24.25 -24.67
C GLU A 91 8.67 -25.48 -24.69
N LYS A 92 8.12 -26.66 -25.02
CA LYS A 92 8.91 -27.89 -25.12
C LYS A 92 10.04 -27.81 -26.16
N LEU A 93 9.77 -27.19 -27.32
CA LEU A 93 10.78 -27.01 -28.36
C LEU A 93 11.86 -25.99 -27.94
N LEU A 94 11.49 -24.95 -27.19
CA LEU A 94 12.44 -23.94 -26.70
C LEU A 94 13.42 -24.53 -25.68
N VAL A 95 12.94 -25.36 -24.76
CA VAL A 95 13.79 -26.11 -23.83
C VAL A 95 14.77 -27.02 -24.58
N LEU A 96 14.28 -27.75 -25.59
CA LEU A 96 15.12 -28.66 -26.38
C LEU A 96 16.23 -27.91 -27.14
N VAL A 97 15.97 -26.70 -27.64
CA VAL A 97 16.99 -25.86 -28.31
C VAL A 97 18.07 -25.38 -27.32
N GLN A 98 17.69 -25.10 -26.07
CA GLN A 98 18.65 -24.73 -25.02
C GLN A 98 19.54 -25.92 -24.63
N GLU A 99 18.98 -27.12 -24.52
CA GLU A 99 19.73 -28.35 -24.24
C GLU A 99 20.70 -28.72 -25.38
N LEU A 100 20.32 -28.44 -26.64
CA LEU A 100 21.13 -28.73 -27.83
C LEU A 100 22.22 -27.68 -28.13
N SER A 101 22.38 -26.64 -27.30
CA SER A 101 23.40 -25.58 -27.49
C SER A 101 24.71 -25.92 -26.77
N PRO A 102 25.89 -25.84 -27.42
CA PRO A 102 27.14 -26.26 -26.80
C PRO A 102 27.57 -25.34 -25.64
N PRO A 103 28.18 -25.88 -24.56
CA PRO A 103 28.66 -25.08 -23.43
C PRO A 103 29.86 -24.22 -23.84
N GLN A 104 29.77 -22.90 -23.57
CA GLN A 104 30.90 -21.99 -23.71
C GLN A 104 32.01 -22.34 -22.70
N LYS A 105 33.20 -22.66 -23.22
CA LYS A 105 34.43 -22.83 -22.42
C LYS A 105 34.77 -21.53 -21.68
N ARG A 106 34.75 -21.55 -20.34
CA ARG A 106 35.49 -20.60 -19.50
C ARG A 106 36.88 -21.19 -19.20
N GLU A 107 37.91 -20.40 -19.47
CA GLU A 107 39.28 -20.65 -19.04
C GLU A 107 39.41 -20.46 -17.51
N GLY A 108 40.30 -21.23 -16.88
CA GLY A 108 40.74 -21.04 -15.49
C GLY A 108 40.42 -22.24 -14.59
N GLY A 109 41.41 -23.10 -14.40
CA GLY A 109 41.24 -24.42 -13.79
C GLY A 109 41.32 -24.49 -12.26
N SER A 110 40.96 -25.67 -11.75
CA SER A 110 41.74 -26.46 -10.79
C SER A 110 41.00 -27.76 -10.52
N SER A 111 41.73 -28.85 -10.65
CA SER A 111 41.39 -30.26 -10.46
C SER A 111 41.06 -30.65 -9.02
N GLN A 112 40.10 -31.57 -8.84
CA GLN A 112 40.19 -32.85 -8.09
C GLN A 112 38.77 -33.47 -8.07
N ALA A 113 38.56 -34.63 -8.72
CA ALA A 113 38.54 -35.99 -8.12
C ALA A 113 37.38 -36.13 -7.11
N GLN A 114 36.45 -37.08 -7.18
CA GLN A 114 36.46 -38.48 -7.65
C GLN A 114 34.99 -38.98 -7.60
N GLU A 115 34.67 -40.00 -8.43
CA GLU A 115 33.84 -41.20 -8.11
C GLU A 115 32.41 -40.99 -7.55
N ASP A 116 31.38 -41.77 -7.86
CA ASP A 116 31.14 -42.99 -8.62
C ASP A 116 29.61 -43.19 -8.63
N GLU A 117 29.14 -44.22 -9.35
CA GLU A 117 27.84 -44.92 -9.21
C GLU A 117 26.60 -44.22 -9.82
N GLU A 118 26.16 -44.67 -10.99
CA GLU A 118 25.36 -45.89 -11.27
C GLU A 118 23.86 -45.64 -11.10
N GLU A 119 23.18 -45.77 -12.24
CA GLU A 119 21.74 -45.74 -12.41
C GLU A 119 21.10 -47.00 -11.84
N GLU A 120 19.92 -46.88 -11.22
CA GLU A 120 18.88 -47.89 -11.38
C GLU A 120 17.50 -47.25 -11.54
N ASP A 121 16.82 -47.74 -12.58
CA ASP A 121 15.47 -47.48 -13.05
C ASP A 121 14.38 -47.68 -12.00
N SER A 122 13.28 -46.94 -12.15
CA SER A 122 11.95 -47.56 -12.23
C SER A 122 10.91 -46.57 -12.77
N GLU A 123 10.39 -46.92 -13.93
CA GLU A 123 9.11 -46.45 -14.44
C GLU A 123 7.97 -46.93 -13.53
N GLU A 124 6.91 -46.14 -13.35
CA GLU A 124 5.58 -46.46 -13.89
C GLU A 124 4.49 -45.46 -13.43
N ASP A 125 3.70 -45.10 -14.43
CA ASP A 125 2.29 -44.71 -14.48
C ASP A 125 1.66 -43.78 -13.43
N SER A 126 1.28 -42.61 -13.94
CA SER A 126 0.20 -41.77 -13.46
C SER A 126 -1.14 -42.31 -13.97
N GLU A 127 -1.91 -42.95 -13.09
CA GLU A 127 -3.36 -43.03 -13.25
C GLU A 127 -4.01 -41.77 -12.65
N GLU A 128 -4.93 -41.20 -13.45
CA GLU A 128 -5.90 -40.21 -13.02
C GLU A 128 -6.80 -40.84 -11.95
N ASP A 129 -7.07 -40.14 -10.85
CA ASP A 129 -8.39 -40.27 -10.27
C ASP A 129 -8.87 -38.95 -9.66
N SER A 130 -10.09 -38.66 -10.06
CA SER A 130 -10.93 -37.54 -9.65
C SER A 130 -11.82 -38.01 -8.52
N GLU A 131 -11.62 -37.49 -7.31
CA GLU A 131 -12.61 -37.66 -6.25
C GLU A 131 -13.00 -36.28 -5.69
N GLU A 132 -14.23 -35.89 -6.05
CA GLU A 132 -15.11 -35.18 -5.13
C GLU A 132 -15.35 -36.13 -3.95
N ASP A 133 -15.17 -35.66 -2.72
CA ASP A 133 -15.97 -36.25 -1.65
C ASP A 133 -16.42 -35.22 -0.61
N SER A 134 -17.67 -35.45 -0.24
CA SER A 134 -18.54 -34.76 0.68
C SER A 134 -18.49 -35.47 2.02
N GLU A 135 -18.33 -34.74 3.12
CA GLU A 135 -18.63 -35.26 4.46
C GLU A 135 -19.32 -34.14 5.26
N GLU A 136 -20.66 -34.24 5.37
CA GLU A 136 -21.40 -34.04 6.63
C GLU A 136 -20.93 -35.18 7.57
N ASP A 137 -20.74 -35.06 8.87
CA ASP A 137 -21.64 -34.62 9.93
C ASP A 137 -20.87 -34.77 11.27
N SER A 138 -21.53 -34.45 12.37
CA SER A 138 -21.28 -34.79 13.79
C SER A 138 -20.96 -33.59 14.70
N GLU A 139 -22.05 -33.00 15.18
CA GLU A 139 -22.16 -32.39 16.49
C GLU A 139 -21.76 -33.42 17.56
N GLU A 140 -20.76 -33.09 18.38
CA GLU A 140 -20.63 -33.63 19.73
C GLU A 140 -20.49 -32.45 20.70
N GLU A 141 -21.53 -32.30 21.51
CA GLU A 141 -21.48 -31.50 22.73
C GLU A 141 -20.61 -32.22 23.76
N GLU A 142 -19.57 -31.55 24.26
CA GLU A 142 -19.02 -31.87 25.57
C GLU A 142 -19.15 -30.66 26.49
N SER A 143 -19.96 -30.90 27.51
CA SER A 143 -20.16 -30.09 28.69
C SER A 143 -19.12 -30.49 29.72
N GLU A 144 -18.28 -29.56 30.13
CA GLU A 144 -17.54 -29.67 31.39
C GLU A 144 -17.76 -28.38 32.19
N GLU A 145 -18.63 -28.50 33.19
CA GLU A 145 -18.72 -27.60 34.34
C GLU A 145 -17.71 -28.03 35.42
N GLU A 146 -17.52 -27.10 36.36
CA GLU A 146 -16.78 -27.17 37.62
C GLU A 146 -15.28 -26.83 37.55
N SER A 147 -14.70 -26.09 38.48
CA SER A 147 -15.12 -25.21 39.59
C SER A 147 -13.80 -24.72 40.21
N VAL A 148 -13.60 -23.41 40.42
CA VAL A 148 -12.71 -22.92 41.49
C VAL A 148 -13.24 -21.57 41.96
N GLU A 149 -13.39 -21.52 43.28
CA GLU A 149 -14.00 -20.52 44.12
C GLU A 149 -13.19 -19.21 44.23
N ASP A 150 -13.92 -18.21 44.69
CA ASP A 150 -13.55 -16.85 45.06
C ASP A 150 -12.39 -16.76 46.06
N GLU A 151 -11.55 -15.74 45.90
CA GLU A 151 -11.06 -14.96 47.05
C GLU A 151 -11.09 -13.47 46.66
N GLU A 152 -12.03 -12.75 47.28
CA GLU A 152 -12.04 -11.30 47.36
C GLU A 152 -11.19 -10.85 48.55
N GLU A 153 -10.44 -9.76 48.37
CA GLU A 153 -10.15 -8.83 49.48
C GLU A 153 -10.25 -7.39 48.93
N ASP A 154 -11.35 -6.74 49.29
CA ASP A 154 -11.47 -5.30 49.47
C ASP A 154 -10.53 -4.84 50.60
N ASP A 155 -9.95 -3.65 50.47
CA ASP A 155 -10.02 -2.67 51.57
C ASP A 155 -9.68 -1.25 51.07
N ASP A 156 -10.66 -0.37 51.30
CA ASP A 156 -10.59 1.08 51.25
C ASP A 156 -9.76 1.64 52.42
N GLU A 157 -9.03 2.75 52.24
CA GLU A 157 -9.34 4.02 52.92
C GLU A 157 -8.26 5.12 52.74
N GLU A 158 -8.81 6.28 52.45
CA GLU A 158 -8.46 7.70 52.54
C GLU A 158 -7.20 8.26 53.27
N ASP A 159 -6.65 9.29 52.59
CA ASP A 159 -6.17 10.61 53.04
C ASP A 159 -5.36 10.82 54.33
N VAL A 160 -4.09 11.23 54.14
CA VAL A 160 -3.46 12.30 54.94
C VAL A 160 -2.64 13.24 54.05
N VAL A 161 -3.19 14.43 53.84
CA VAL A 161 -2.56 15.58 53.17
C VAL A 161 -1.41 16.12 54.03
N THR A 162 -0.17 16.03 53.54
CA THR A 162 0.96 16.81 54.07
C THR A 162 1.31 17.93 53.09
N LYS A 163 0.78 19.12 53.38
CA LYS A 163 1.04 20.37 52.66
C LYS A 163 2.51 20.76 52.87
N THR A 164 3.38 20.45 51.93
CA THR A 164 4.77 20.93 51.93
C THR A 164 4.80 22.27 51.22
N MET A 165 5.10 23.32 51.98
CA MET A 165 5.24 24.69 51.51
C MET A 165 6.70 24.89 51.10
N GLU A 166 7.01 24.90 49.81
CA GLU A 166 8.37 25.22 49.35
C GLU A 166 8.61 26.73 49.48
N GLN A 167 9.48 27.10 50.42
CA GLN A 167 10.09 28.43 50.47
C GLN A 167 11.26 28.47 49.49
N ILE A 168 11.25 29.44 48.56
CA ILE A 168 12.35 29.70 47.64
C ILE A 168 13.50 30.37 48.44
N PRO A 169 14.73 29.82 48.45
CA PRO A 169 15.89 30.50 49.03
C PRO A 169 16.23 31.77 48.26
N GLU A 170 16.71 32.78 48.98
CA GLU A 170 17.13 34.10 48.49
C GLU A 170 18.22 34.01 47.39
N SER A 171 17.80 33.83 46.14
CA SER A 171 18.51 34.30 44.94
C SER A 171 17.59 34.22 43.71
N GLY A 172 16.92 35.33 43.37
CA GLY A 172 16.24 35.54 42.09
C GLY A 172 14.70 35.61 42.15
N THR A 173 14.13 36.76 42.56
CA THR A 173 12.71 37.07 42.33
C THR A 173 12.44 37.15 40.82
N ALA A 174 11.68 36.20 40.27
CA ALA A 174 11.34 36.18 38.85
C ALA A 174 10.27 37.24 38.52
N THR A 175 10.56 38.12 37.55
CA THR A 175 9.67 39.18 37.05
C THR A 175 8.79 38.69 35.89
N TYR A 176 7.52 39.09 35.90
CA TYR A 176 6.50 38.67 34.93
C TYR A 176 5.72 39.90 34.42
N MET A 177 5.41 39.95 33.12
CA MET A 177 4.51 40.92 32.51
C MET A 177 3.06 40.42 32.52
N VAL A 178 2.14 41.32 32.80
CA VAL A 178 0.70 41.07 32.75
C VAL A 178 0.22 41.08 31.30
N ILE A 179 -0.33 39.96 30.83
CA ILE A 179 -0.85 39.81 29.45
C ILE A 179 -2.35 40.04 29.33
N SER A 180 -3.07 40.12 30.46
CA SER A 180 -4.48 40.47 30.52
C SER A 180 -4.78 41.20 31.82
N ALA A 181 -5.62 42.25 31.80
CA ALA A 181 -5.95 43.01 33.00
C ALA A 181 -6.82 42.16 33.96
N PHE A 182 -6.56 42.26 35.26
CA PHE A 182 -7.34 41.59 36.30
C PHE A 182 -7.69 42.60 37.39
N LYS A 183 -8.96 42.62 37.79
CA LYS A 183 -9.45 43.48 38.87
C LYS A 183 -9.69 42.59 40.09
N GLY A 184 -9.01 42.89 41.20
CA GLY A 184 -9.16 42.11 42.43
C GLY A 184 -10.59 42.20 42.96
N GLU A 185 -11.19 41.04 43.24
CA GLU A 185 -12.58 40.93 43.69
C GLU A 185 -12.66 40.56 45.18
N GLN A 186 -11.60 39.99 45.74
CA GLN A 186 -11.52 39.55 47.13
C GLN A 186 -10.43 40.29 47.93
N GLU A 187 -10.57 40.31 49.26
CA GLU A 187 -9.59 40.90 50.16
C GLU A 187 -8.30 40.07 50.14
N GLY A 188 -7.26 40.61 49.50
CA GLY A 188 -5.99 39.91 49.24
C GLY A 188 -5.59 39.83 47.77
N ASP A 189 -6.49 40.18 46.85
CA ASP A 189 -6.21 40.22 45.41
C ASP A 189 -5.48 41.51 45.00
N LEU A 190 -4.54 41.38 44.06
CA LEU A 190 -3.87 42.54 43.47
C LEU A 190 -4.54 42.90 42.13
N THR A 191 -5.01 44.13 42.01
CA THR A 191 -5.54 44.65 40.73
C THR A 191 -4.38 45.02 39.81
N ILE A 192 -4.37 44.46 38.59
CA ILE A 192 -3.26 44.56 37.63
C ILE A 192 -3.76 44.94 36.23
N GLN A 193 -2.97 45.71 35.50
CA GLN A 193 -3.27 46.15 34.13
C GLN A 193 -2.35 45.48 33.11
N MET A 194 -2.87 45.26 31.90
CA MET A 194 -2.10 44.67 30.80
C MET A 194 -0.84 45.51 30.50
N GLY A 195 0.31 44.85 30.44
CA GLY A 195 1.62 45.45 30.24
C GLY A 195 2.40 45.78 31.52
N GLU A 196 1.80 45.66 32.71
CA GLU A 196 2.50 45.88 33.97
C GLU A 196 3.49 44.76 34.28
N VAL A 197 4.63 45.08 34.92
CA VAL A 197 5.63 44.09 35.34
C VAL A 197 5.54 43.89 36.84
N LEU A 198 5.43 42.63 37.27
CA LEU A 198 5.26 42.21 38.65
C LEU A 198 6.39 41.29 39.08
N ALA A 199 6.79 41.38 40.34
CA ALA A 199 7.71 40.42 40.96
C ALA A 199 6.92 39.31 41.65
N ILE A 200 7.16 38.05 41.29
CA ILE A 200 6.45 36.91 41.91
C ILE A 200 7.21 36.45 43.15
N LEU A 201 6.54 36.53 44.30
CA LEU A 201 7.07 36.22 45.62
C LEU A 201 6.79 34.77 46.03
N SER A 202 5.65 34.20 45.61
CA SER A 202 5.29 32.80 45.86
C SER A 202 4.40 32.28 44.73
N LYS A 203 4.56 31.00 44.38
CA LYS A 203 3.75 30.30 43.39
C LYS A 203 3.00 29.17 44.07
N ASN A 204 1.68 29.32 44.20
CA ASN A 204 0.83 28.26 44.72
C ASN A 204 0.39 27.33 43.57
N GLU A 205 0.13 26.06 43.90
CA GLU A 205 -0.29 25.02 42.94
C GLU A 205 -1.74 25.19 42.43
N ASP A 206 -2.55 25.98 43.15
CA ASP A 206 -3.93 26.33 42.79
C ASP A 206 -4.04 27.36 41.64
N GLY A 207 -2.90 27.82 41.12
CA GLY A 207 -2.83 28.77 40.01
C GLY A 207 -2.91 30.24 40.42
N TRP A 208 -2.96 30.56 41.72
CA TRP A 208 -2.94 31.92 42.25
C TRP A 208 -1.56 32.25 42.83
N TRP A 209 -0.91 33.26 42.27
CA TRP A 209 0.46 33.61 42.63
C TRP A 209 0.50 34.89 43.43
N LEU A 210 1.33 34.92 44.48
CA LEU A 210 1.54 36.13 45.26
C LEU A 210 2.52 37.03 44.52
N ALA A 211 2.03 38.15 44.02
CA ALA A 211 2.78 39.12 43.23
C ALA A 211 2.96 40.43 43.99
N GLN A 212 4.03 41.16 43.68
CA GLN A 212 4.25 42.52 44.13
C GLN A 212 4.33 43.45 42.92
N ASP A 213 3.53 44.52 42.94
CA ASP A 213 3.59 45.57 41.90
C ASP A 213 4.80 46.49 42.10
N SER A 214 5.03 47.36 41.11
CA SER A 214 6.09 48.38 41.17
C SER A 214 5.91 49.42 42.28
N LYS A 215 4.71 49.52 42.87
CA LYS A 215 4.38 50.40 44.00
C LYS A 215 4.59 49.71 45.35
N GLY A 216 4.97 48.44 45.35
CA GLY A 216 5.24 47.64 46.54
C GLY A 216 4.01 46.96 47.15
N SER A 217 2.82 47.08 46.54
CA SER A 217 1.59 46.42 46.97
C SER A 217 1.65 44.93 46.65
N LYS A 218 1.25 44.09 47.60
CA LYS A 218 1.28 42.63 47.46
C LYS A 218 -0.14 42.08 47.43
N GLY A 219 -0.38 41.10 46.57
CA GLY A 219 -1.64 40.38 46.52
C GLY A 219 -1.62 39.24 45.51
N LEU A 220 -2.69 38.44 45.50
CA LEU A 220 -2.82 37.28 44.63
C LEU A 220 -3.26 37.70 43.23
N VAL A 221 -2.67 37.05 42.23
CA VAL A 221 -3.01 37.24 40.81
C VAL A 221 -3.05 35.88 40.11
N PRO A 222 -3.94 35.66 39.12
CA PRO A 222 -3.98 34.40 38.40
C PRO A 222 -2.74 34.22 37.52
N LYS A 223 -2.09 33.06 37.59
CA LYS A 223 -0.93 32.71 36.74
C LYS A 223 -1.23 32.91 35.25
N THR A 224 -2.45 32.58 34.81
CA THR A 224 -2.86 32.62 33.40
C THR A 224 -2.88 34.04 32.81
N TYR A 225 -2.75 35.07 33.64
CA TYR A 225 -2.74 36.48 33.24
C TYR A 225 -1.32 37.05 33.18
N LEU A 226 -0.29 36.21 33.41
CA LEU A 226 1.11 36.60 33.50
C LEU A 226 2.00 35.84 32.51
N LYS A 227 3.03 36.51 31.98
CA LYS A 227 4.08 35.94 31.11
C LYS A 227 5.45 36.35 31.64
N ARG A 228 6.45 35.46 31.66
CA ARG A 228 7.77 35.76 32.25
C ARG A 228 8.50 36.84 31.42
N TYR A 229 9.16 37.78 32.07
CA TYR A 229 9.71 39.00 31.43
C TYR A 229 11.08 38.78 30.75
N SER A 230 11.70 37.60 30.85
CA SER A 230 13.07 37.33 30.36
C SER A 230 13.17 36.69 28.97
N ASP A 231 12.07 36.50 28.23
CA ASP A 231 12.08 35.85 26.90
C ASP A 231 12.13 36.87 25.74
N GLN A 232 12.83 37.98 25.92
CA GLN A 232 13.07 38.96 24.86
C GLN A 232 14.49 39.51 24.97
N GLU A 233 15.45 38.83 24.35
CA GLU A 233 16.54 39.43 23.57
C GLU A 233 17.36 38.32 22.88
N GLU A 234 17.38 38.38 21.54
CA GLU A 234 18.29 37.73 20.56
C GLU A 234 18.10 36.24 20.19
N ASP A 235 17.56 36.03 18.98
CA ASP A 235 18.02 35.03 17.99
C ASP A 235 17.99 35.68 16.59
N ASP A 236 19.16 36.04 16.07
CA ASP A 236 19.55 35.83 14.68
C ASP A 236 20.13 34.41 14.58
N GLU A 237 19.85 33.72 13.48
CA GLU A 237 20.39 32.42 13.00
C GLU A 237 19.85 31.09 13.60
N GLU A 238 19.75 30.12 12.70
CA GLU A 238 19.16 28.79 12.83
C GLU A 238 19.89 27.88 13.83
N ALA A 239 19.15 27.19 14.71
CA ALA A 239 19.21 25.73 14.91
C ALA A 239 18.37 25.26 16.11
N SER A 240 17.71 24.12 15.87
CA SER A 240 17.34 23.02 16.78
C SER A 240 16.36 23.25 17.93
N GLU A 241 15.18 22.63 17.73
CA GLU A 241 14.61 21.54 18.54
C GLU A 241 14.34 21.76 20.04
N ASP A 242 13.04 21.58 20.36
CA ASP A 242 12.50 20.70 21.42
C ASP A 242 12.94 20.95 22.88
N GLU A 243 12.07 20.92 23.88
CA GLU A 243 11.05 19.92 24.18
C GLU A 243 9.93 20.55 25.05
N GLU A 244 8.83 19.82 25.23
CA GLU A 244 7.63 20.15 26.03
C GLU A 244 6.49 20.91 25.33
N LEU A 245 6.13 20.52 24.10
CA LEU A 245 4.85 20.92 23.49
C LEU A 245 4.25 19.85 22.55
N GLU A 246 4.35 18.56 22.90
CA GLU A 246 3.83 17.47 22.04
C GLU A 246 2.36 17.07 22.28
N SER A 247 1.71 17.51 23.36
CA SER A 247 0.32 17.08 23.64
C SER A 247 -0.78 18.05 23.19
N LYS A 248 -0.44 19.25 22.68
CA LYS A 248 -1.44 20.26 22.26
C LYS A 248 -1.32 20.77 20.82
N ARG A 249 -0.25 20.44 20.08
CA ARG A 249 -0.04 20.92 18.69
C ARG A 249 -0.81 20.15 17.62
N LYS A 250 -1.21 18.90 17.85
CA LYS A 250 -1.93 18.08 16.83
C LYS A 250 -3.38 18.52 16.57
N GLN A 251 -4.00 19.28 17.47
CA GLN A 251 -5.36 19.77 17.24
C GLN A 251 -5.40 21.09 16.45
N SER A 252 -4.46 22.03 16.61
CA SER A 252 -4.59 23.35 15.97
C SER A 252 -4.15 23.39 14.51
N SER A 253 -3.16 22.59 14.09
CA SER A 253 -2.67 22.60 12.70
C SER A 253 -3.73 22.11 11.70
N ASN A 254 -4.52 21.09 12.08
CA ASN A 254 -5.61 20.60 11.23
C ASN A 254 -6.74 21.63 11.10
N TRP A 255 -7.09 22.36 12.17
CA TRP A 255 -8.14 23.37 12.11
C TRP A 255 -7.71 24.62 11.33
N ASP A 256 -6.47 25.06 11.45
CA ASP A 256 -5.97 26.21 10.68
C ASP A 256 -5.83 25.89 9.20
N CYS A 257 -5.46 24.65 8.82
CA CYS A 257 -5.46 24.21 7.42
C CYS A 257 -6.88 24.09 6.84
N VAL A 258 -7.83 23.56 7.63
CA VAL A 258 -9.26 23.51 7.29
C VAL A 258 -9.86 24.91 7.17
N MET A 259 -9.50 25.85 8.06
CA MET A 259 -9.95 27.24 8.01
C MET A 259 -9.33 28.00 6.84
N ARG A 260 -8.06 27.74 6.49
CA ARG A 260 -7.43 28.30 5.29
C ARG A 260 -8.10 27.78 4.01
N ALA A 261 -8.50 26.51 3.99
CA ALA A 261 -9.28 25.89 2.91
C ALA A 261 -10.70 26.45 2.75
N ILE A 262 -11.26 27.12 3.76
CA ILE A 262 -12.58 27.78 3.72
C ILE A 262 -12.48 29.21 3.16
N THR A 263 -11.28 29.82 3.14
CA THR A 263 -11.08 31.24 2.79
C THR A 263 -10.61 31.50 1.36
N GLU A 264 -10.05 30.51 0.66
CA GLU A 264 -9.85 30.57 -0.79
C GLU A 264 -11.17 30.17 -1.47
N ILE A 265 -11.59 30.88 -2.53
CA ILE A 265 -12.75 30.44 -3.33
C ILE A 265 -12.37 29.09 -3.94
N ASP A 266 -12.83 28.00 -3.33
CA ASP A 266 -12.47 26.65 -3.72
C ASP A 266 -12.88 26.45 -5.19
N ALA A 267 -12.01 25.86 -6.01
CA ALA A 267 -12.36 25.49 -7.38
C ALA A 267 -13.67 24.68 -7.40
N THR A 268 -13.96 23.94 -6.33
CA THR A 268 -15.22 23.20 -6.16
C THR A 268 -16.44 24.12 -5.97
N ASP A 269 -16.32 25.26 -5.30
CA ASP A 269 -17.41 26.25 -5.17
C ASP A 269 -17.75 26.87 -6.52
N VAL A 270 -16.73 27.18 -7.33
CA VAL A 270 -16.92 27.68 -8.71
C VAL A 270 -17.61 26.62 -9.57
N LEU A 271 -17.16 25.36 -9.50
CA LEU A 271 -17.77 24.26 -10.25
C LEU A 271 -19.22 23.99 -9.82
N SER A 272 -19.49 24.06 -8.51
CA SER A 272 -20.83 23.93 -7.95
C SER A 272 -21.74 25.07 -8.41
N ALA A 273 -21.28 26.32 -8.35
CA ALA A 273 -21.99 27.50 -8.83
C ALA A 273 -22.29 27.44 -10.34
N MET A 274 -21.40 26.83 -11.13
CA MET A 274 -21.61 26.57 -12.55
C MET A 274 -22.55 25.38 -12.84
N GLY A 275 -23.00 24.65 -11.81
CA GLY A 275 -23.77 23.42 -11.98
C GLY A 275 -22.97 22.28 -12.63
N ALA A 276 -21.63 22.38 -12.60
CA ALA A 276 -20.72 21.44 -13.23
C ALA A 276 -20.41 20.23 -12.35
N ILE A 277 -20.80 20.23 -11.07
CA ILE A 277 -20.66 19.07 -10.17
C ILE A 277 -21.93 18.91 -9.30
N PRO A 278 -22.27 17.68 -8.88
CA PRO A 278 -23.35 17.44 -7.93
C PRO A 278 -23.15 18.16 -6.59
N ALA A 279 -24.24 18.50 -5.90
CA ALA A 279 -24.21 19.32 -4.68
C ALA A 279 -23.44 18.69 -3.51
N GLY A 280 -23.36 17.35 -3.46
CA GLY A 280 -22.60 16.63 -2.44
C GLY A 280 -21.11 16.48 -2.77
N PHE A 281 -20.62 16.97 -3.91
CA PHE A 281 -19.20 16.86 -4.23
C PHE A 281 -18.39 17.92 -3.46
N ARG A 282 -17.17 17.55 -3.08
CA ARG A 282 -16.22 18.42 -2.36
C ARG A 282 -14.83 18.26 -2.93
N SER A 283 -13.91 19.13 -2.51
CA SER A 283 -12.48 18.89 -2.72
C SER A 283 -12.05 17.64 -1.92
N SER A 284 -11.20 16.78 -2.51
CA SER A 284 -10.84 15.50 -1.87
C SER A 284 -10.06 15.71 -0.58
N THR A 285 -10.57 15.15 0.52
CA THR A 285 -9.96 15.27 1.85
C THR A 285 -8.66 14.48 1.91
N LEU A 286 -8.67 13.23 1.44
CA LEU A 286 -7.47 12.38 1.46
C LEU A 286 -6.44 12.83 0.42
N SER A 287 -6.84 13.49 -0.67
CA SER A 287 -5.88 14.12 -1.59
C SER A 287 -5.11 15.24 -0.93
N LYS A 288 -5.80 16.15 -0.22
CA LYS A 288 -5.14 17.25 0.49
C LYS A 288 -4.12 16.74 1.51
N LEU A 289 -4.48 15.71 2.28
CA LEU A 289 -3.55 15.07 3.23
C LEU A 289 -2.32 14.46 2.53
N LEU A 290 -2.48 13.89 1.34
CA LEU A 290 -1.35 13.38 0.54
C LEU A 290 -0.44 14.48 -0.03
N ASP A 291 -0.98 15.70 -0.18
CA ASP A 291 -0.25 16.88 -0.65
C ASP A 291 0.50 17.60 0.50
N GLU A 292 0.12 17.36 1.76
CA GLU A 292 0.75 17.96 2.96
C GLU A 292 2.14 17.38 3.29
N GLY A 293 2.60 16.33 2.59
CA GLY A 293 3.94 15.78 2.74
C GLY A 293 3.99 14.25 2.69
N ILE A 294 4.89 13.67 3.48
CA ILE A 294 5.11 12.21 3.52
C ILE A 294 4.29 11.51 4.63
N THR A 295 3.73 12.25 5.57
CA THR A 295 3.09 11.72 6.78
C THR A 295 2.01 10.67 6.50
N TYR A 296 1.27 10.80 5.39
CA TYR A 296 0.21 9.85 5.00
C TYR A 296 0.61 8.92 3.85
N ARG A 297 1.90 8.85 3.54
CA ARG A 297 2.45 8.04 2.45
C ARG A 297 2.99 6.71 2.94
N ALA A 298 3.05 5.72 2.05
CA ALA A 298 3.52 4.39 2.41
C ALA A 298 5.03 4.38 2.71
N SER A 299 5.78 5.29 2.07
CA SER A 299 7.20 5.56 2.37
C SER A 299 7.48 5.89 3.83
N HIS A 300 6.56 6.59 4.49
CA HIS A 300 6.66 6.93 5.91
C HIS A 300 6.36 5.72 6.81
N TYR A 301 5.24 5.03 6.58
CA TYR A 301 4.80 3.91 7.44
C TYR A 301 5.61 2.62 7.30
N ILE A 302 6.41 2.46 6.23
CA ILE A 302 7.29 1.29 6.09
C ILE A 302 8.55 1.37 6.98
N GLN A 303 8.90 2.59 7.42
CA GLN A 303 10.02 2.84 8.31
C GLN A 303 9.78 2.27 9.71
N PRO A 304 10.84 1.99 10.47
CA PRO A 304 10.70 1.61 11.87
C PRO A 304 10.40 2.82 12.75
N GLU A 305 9.64 2.61 13.81
CA GLU A 305 9.38 3.61 14.84
C GLU A 305 10.38 3.42 15.99
N LEU A 306 10.92 4.50 16.51
CA LEU A 306 11.67 4.54 17.76
C LEU A 306 10.72 4.40 18.94
N SER A 307 11.22 3.79 20.02
CA SER A 307 10.53 3.71 21.30
C SER A 307 10.47 5.08 21.98
N GLN A 308 9.68 5.19 23.05
CA GLN A 308 9.55 6.43 23.80
C GLN A 308 10.89 6.96 24.32
N SER A 309 11.84 6.08 24.67
CA SER A 309 13.17 6.49 25.11
C SER A 309 14.08 6.93 23.96
N LYS A 310 13.67 6.70 22.70
CA LYS A 310 14.48 6.89 21.49
C LYS A 310 15.79 6.08 21.45
N LEU A 311 15.97 5.14 22.37
CA LEU A 311 17.16 4.27 22.47
C LEU A 311 16.98 2.89 21.81
N SER A 312 15.77 2.56 21.37
CA SER A 312 15.44 1.29 20.74
C SER A 312 14.29 1.47 19.75
N PHE A 313 13.99 0.43 18.96
CA PHE A 313 12.81 0.44 18.09
C PHE A 313 11.58 -0.06 18.85
N LYS A 314 10.43 0.54 18.56
CA LYS A 314 9.12 0.18 19.08
C LYS A 314 8.49 -1.00 18.35
N ASP A 315 8.77 -1.14 17.05
CA ASP A 315 8.07 -2.07 16.15
C ASP A 315 9.01 -3.02 15.38
N LEU A 316 10.34 -2.86 15.50
CA LEU A 316 11.34 -3.67 14.81
C LEU A 316 12.17 -4.53 15.80
N PHE A 317 11.94 -5.84 15.77
CA PHE A 317 12.68 -6.81 16.60
C PHE A 317 13.06 -8.03 15.79
N ARG A 318 14.15 -8.69 16.20
CA ARG A 318 14.60 -9.96 15.65
C ARG A 318 14.33 -11.10 16.61
N ASP A 319 13.92 -12.23 16.06
CA ASP A 319 13.83 -13.51 16.73
C ASP A 319 15.23 -14.17 16.74
N PRO A 320 15.80 -14.48 17.91
CA PRO A 320 17.19 -14.95 18.01
C PRO A 320 17.38 -16.35 17.43
N ASP A 321 16.36 -17.21 17.50
CA ASP A 321 16.45 -18.61 17.09
C ASP A 321 16.31 -18.77 15.58
N THR A 322 15.36 -18.04 15.00
CA THR A 322 15.04 -18.13 13.57
C THR A 322 15.77 -17.08 12.73
N GLY A 323 16.32 -16.05 13.37
CA GLY A 323 16.96 -14.92 12.72
C GLY A 323 16.01 -14.05 11.89
N LYS A 324 14.68 -14.25 12.03
CA LYS A 324 13.63 -13.50 11.32
C LYS A 324 13.18 -12.29 12.13
N VAL A 325 12.60 -11.29 11.46
CA VAL A 325 11.77 -10.28 12.13
C VAL A 325 10.71 -10.97 12.98
N ARG A 326 10.65 -10.60 14.26
CA ARG A 326 9.70 -11.13 15.22
C ARG A 326 8.28 -10.75 14.81
N GLN A 327 7.41 -11.74 14.79
CA GLN A 327 6.00 -11.52 14.49
C GLN A 327 5.31 -10.75 15.61
N ARG A 328 4.52 -9.75 15.26
CA ARG A 328 3.75 -8.92 16.18
C ARG A 328 2.27 -9.10 15.93
N THR A 329 1.50 -9.13 17.02
CA THR A 329 0.05 -9.03 16.95
C THR A 329 -0.33 -7.56 16.81
N ALA A 330 -1.29 -7.28 15.92
CA ALA A 330 -1.94 -5.97 15.84
C ALA A 330 -3.42 -6.19 16.17
N ARG A 331 -4.07 -5.20 16.80
CA ARG A 331 -5.49 -5.25 17.14
C ARG A 331 -6.35 -5.63 15.95
N THR A 332 -6.05 -5.06 14.78
CA THR A 332 -6.72 -5.40 13.52
C THR A 332 -5.72 -5.78 12.43
N SER A 333 -5.94 -6.94 11.82
CA SER A 333 -5.21 -7.38 10.63
C SER A 333 -6.15 -8.19 9.72
N LEU A 334 -6.60 -7.57 8.63
CA LEU A 334 -7.58 -8.15 7.71
C LEU A 334 -7.18 -7.99 6.25
N THR A 335 -7.85 -8.73 5.38
CA THR A 335 -7.77 -8.51 3.93
C THR A 335 -9.13 -8.07 3.40
N LEU A 336 -9.12 -7.20 2.39
CA LEU A 336 -10.33 -6.70 1.77
C LEU A 336 -10.19 -6.75 0.25
N THR A 337 -11.31 -7.00 -0.41
CA THR A 337 -11.41 -7.00 -1.86
C THR A 337 -12.45 -5.96 -2.27
N LEU A 338 -12.03 -4.91 -2.98
CA LEU A 338 -12.94 -3.98 -3.64
C LEU A 338 -13.53 -4.63 -4.90
N TRP A 339 -14.85 -4.54 -5.08
CA TRP A 339 -15.53 -5.13 -6.24
C TRP A 339 -15.99 -4.07 -7.22
N SER A 340 -16.82 -3.15 -6.75
CA SER A 340 -17.38 -2.11 -7.61
C SER A 340 -18.01 -0.99 -6.82
N CYS A 341 -18.12 0.18 -7.44
CA CYS A 341 -19.06 1.22 -7.05
C CYS A 341 -20.17 1.32 -8.08
N LYS A 342 -21.40 1.59 -7.64
CA LYS A 342 -22.56 1.74 -8.54
C LYS A 342 -23.26 3.06 -8.28
N SER A 343 -23.86 3.59 -9.34
CA SER A 343 -24.64 4.83 -9.31
C SER A 343 -23.83 6.05 -8.87
N ILE A 344 -22.51 6.05 -9.06
CA ILE A 344 -21.68 7.21 -8.70
C ILE A 344 -21.97 8.33 -9.71
N PRO A 345 -22.39 9.53 -9.24
CA PRO A 345 -22.59 10.67 -10.13
C PRO A 345 -21.29 11.07 -10.82
N THR A 346 -21.39 11.71 -11.97
CA THR A 346 -20.23 12.18 -12.72
C THR A 346 -20.21 13.70 -12.73
N PRO A 347 -19.03 14.34 -12.73
CA PRO A 347 -18.92 15.75 -13.08
C PRO A 347 -19.61 16.03 -14.42
N GLY A 348 -20.23 17.19 -14.52
CA GLY A 348 -20.96 17.71 -15.66
C GLY A 348 -20.08 18.43 -16.69
N VAL A 349 -20.71 19.30 -17.48
CA VAL A 349 -20.06 19.95 -18.64
C VAL A 349 -18.93 20.90 -18.18
N GLY A 350 -17.82 20.90 -18.92
CA GLY A 350 -16.66 21.76 -18.65
C GLY A 350 -15.57 21.12 -17.81
N VAL A 351 -15.79 19.89 -17.33
CA VAL A 351 -14.83 19.08 -16.58
C VAL A 351 -14.51 17.81 -17.37
N GLN A 352 -13.23 17.59 -17.67
CA GLN A 352 -12.74 16.34 -18.26
C GLN A 352 -12.17 15.45 -17.15
N VAL A 353 -12.74 14.25 -16.99
CA VAL A 353 -12.27 13.26 -16.02
C VAL A 353 -11.02 12.56 -16.55
N LEU A 354 -9.93 12.62 -15.80
CA LEU A 354 -8.66 11.96 -16.09
C LEU A 354 -8.56 10.60 -15.41
N SER A 355 -8.99 10.51 -14.15
CA SER A 355 -8.96 9.27 -13.36
C SER A 355 -10.18 9.17 -12.46
N ARG A 356 -10.57 7.92 -12.16
CA ARG A 356 -11.53 7.55 -11.12
C ARG A 356 -10.82 6.58 -10.19
N HIS A 357 -10.96 6.76 -8.88
CA HIS A 357 -10.19 5.99 -7.91
C HIS A 357 -10.88 5.94 -6.56
N ILE A 358 -10.42 5.03 -5.71
CA ILE A 358 -10.73 5.02 -4.28
C ILE A 358 -9.44 5.26 -3.53
N ARG A 359 -9.49 6.18 -2.56
CA ARG A 359 -8.46 6.31 -1.52
C ARG A 359 -9.01 5.69 -0.25
N LEU A 360 -8.22 4.84 0.41
CA LEU A 360 -8.63 4.20 1.66
C LEU A 360 -7.52 4.18 2.72
N CYS A 361 -7.92 4.26 3.97
CA CYS A 361 -7.03 4.29 5.13
C CYS A 361 -7.74 3.80 6.40
N ALA A 362 -6.96 3.46 7.43
CA ALA A 362 -7.48 3.32 8.78
C ALA A 362 -7.89 4.71 9.30
N PHE A 363 -9.05 4.79 9.96
CA PHE A 363 -9.65 6.04 10.42
C PHE A 363 -10.41 5.80 11.72
N ASP A 364 -10.32 6.72 12.68
CA ASP A 364 -11.00 6.60 13.99
C ASP A 364 -12.29 7.42 14.11
N GLY A 365 -12.85 7.89 13.00
CA GLY A 365 -13.97 8.83 13.00
C GLY A 365 -13.55 10.31 13.02
N THR A 366 -12.30 10.61 13.38
CA THR A 366 -11.77 11.99 13.48
C THR A 366 -10.46 12.19 12.71
N GLN A 367 -9.56 11.22 12.72
CA GLN A 367 -8.21 11.33 12.19
C GLN A 367 -7.84 10.09 11.38
N VAL A 368 -7.03 10.32 10.35
CA VAL A 368 -6.41 9.25 9.56
C VAL A 368 -5.27 8.65 10.39
N LEU A 369 -5.27 7.32 10.53
CA LEU A 369 -4.35 6.58 11.38
C LEU A 369 -3.26 5.80 10.62
N SER A 370 -3.41 5.66 9.30
CA SER A 370 -2.48 4.91 8.45
C SER A 370 -2.04 5.72 7.23
N ASN A 371 -1.15 5.15 6.43
CA ASN A 371 -0.97 5.64 5.07
C ASN A 371 -2.27 5.55 4.26
N ILE A 372 -2.40 6.40 3.27
CA ILE A 372 -3.52 6.42 2.34
C ILE A 372 -3.16 5.59 1.11
N HIS A 373 -3.91 4.51 0.89
CA HIS A 373 -3.73 3.64 -0.26
C HIS A 373 -4.71 4.03 -1.38
N THR A 374 -4.20 4.19 -2.60
CA THR A 374 -5.00 4.62 -3.76
C THR A 374 -5.14 3.48 -4.76
N ILE A 375 -6.37 3.21 -5.20
CA ILE A 375 -6.70 2.16 -6.17
C ILE A 375 -7.50 2.80 -7.30
N ARG A 376 -7.00 2.65 -8.53
CA ARG A 376 -7.64 3.18 -9.73
C ARG A 376 -8.78 2.28 -10.17
N ALA A 377 -9.93 2.89 -10.43
CA ALA A 377 -11.09 2.22 -10.96
C ALA A 377 -11.02 2.11 -12.48
N THR A 378 -11.60 1.03 -13.01
CA THR A 378 -11.91 0.88 -14.43
C THR A 378 -13.39 1.19 -14.64
N CYS A 379 -13.74 1.73 -15.81
CA CYS A 379 -15.12 2.06 -16.15
C CYS A 379 -15.43 1.58 -17.57
N ASN A 380 -16.65 1.09 -17.77
CA ASN A 380 -17.16 0.83 -19.12
C ASN A 380 -17.68 2.14 -19.72
N ALA A 381 -17.31 2.44 -20.96
CA ALA A 381 -17.81 3.62 -21.68
C ALA A 381 -19.36 3.69 -21.73
N ASN A 382 -20.02 2.54 -21.77
CA ASN A 382 -21.48 2.44 -21.78
C ASN A 382 -22.12 2.63 -20.39
N ASN A 383 -21.34 2.57 -19.31
CA ASN A 383 -21.83 2.71 -17.94
C ASN A 383 -20.79 3.37 -17.02
N VAL A 384 -20.55 4.66 -17.26
CA VAL A 384 -19.55 5.47 -16.52
C VAL A 384 -19.88 5.69 -15.04
N LYS A 385 -21.11 5.37 -14.60
CA LYS A 385 -21.56 5.44 -13.20
C LYS A 385 -21.25 4.17 -12.41
N THR A 386 -20.77 3.13 -13.09
CA THR A 386 -20.32 1.89 -12.48
C THR A 386 -18.81 1.80 -12.59
N TRP A 387 -18.16 1.76 -11.44
CA TRP A 387 -16.72 1.65 -11.33
C TRP A 387 -16.41 0.21 -10.95
N SER A 388 -15.48 -0.43 -11.66
CA SER A 388 -15.04 -1.79 -11.37
C SER A 388 -13.59 -1.80 -10.92
N PHE A 389 -13.32 -2.64 -9.94
CA PHE A 389 -12.00 -3.05 -9.54
C PHE A 389 -11.82 -4.48 -10.03
N SER A 390 -10.60 -4.91 -10.38
CA SER A 390 -10.37 -6.19 -11.06
C SER A 390 -9.81 -7.26 -10.10
N PRO A 391 -10.60 -7.82 -9.17
CA PRO A 391 -10.10 -8.78 -8.18
C PRO A 391 -9.91 -10.20 -8.73
N ARG A 392 -10.16 -10.42 -10.03
CA ARG A 392 -10.14 -11.76 -10.66
C ARG A 392 -8.85 -12.09 -11.42
N MET A 393 -7.91 -11.15 -11.45
CA MET A 393 -6.63 -11.27 -12.15
C MET A 393 -5.46 -10.95 -11.19
N THR A 394 -5.61 -11.45 -9.95
CA THR A 394 -4.65 -11.27 -8.86
C THR A 394 -3.26 -11.74 -9.28
N GLY A 395 -2.25 -10.91 -9.00
CA GLY A 395 -0.85 -11.21 -9.31
C GLY A 395 -0.37 -10.80 -10.72
N ASN A 396 -1.24 -10.61 -11.71
CA ASN A 396 -0.84 -10.19 -13.06
C ASN A 396 -1.17 -8.74 -13.40
N LEU A 397 -2.05 -8.11 -12.62
CA LEU A 397 -2.40 -6.70 -12.78
C LEU A 397 -1.35 -5.78 -12.12
N PRO A 398 -1.19 -4.55 -12.63
CA PRO A 398 -0.55 -3.49 -11.87
C PRO A 398 -1.22 -3.33 -10.51
N SER A 399 -0.43 -3.19 -9.45
CA SER A 399 -0.88 -2.99 -8.06
C SER A 399 -1.88 -1.84 -7.94
N LEU A 400 -1.74 -0.80 -8.78
CA LEU A 400 -2.65 0.34 -8.82
C LEU A 400 -4.09 -0.01 -9.24
N LEU A 401 -4.28 -1.10 -10.01
CA LEU A 401 -5.59 -1.56 -10.48
C LEU A 401 -6.10 -2.77 -9.67
N ASP A 402 -5.31 -3.24 -8.72
CA ASP A 402 -5.64 -4.40 -7.89
C ASP A 402 -6.57 -3.98 -6.76
N GLY A 403 -7.75 -4.61 -6.71
CA GLY A 403 -8.73 -4.38 -5.65
C GLY A 403 -8.46 -5.17 -4.38
N ASP A 404 -7.47 -6.06 -4.38
CA ASP A 404 -7.09 -6.87 -3.22
C ASP A 404 -6.05 -6.17 -2.35
N CYS A 405 -6.46 -5.83 -1.13
CA CYS A 405 -5.66 -5.06 -0.19
C CYS A 405 -5.58 -5.76 1.18
N PHE A 406 -4.57 -5.38 1.96
CA PHE A 406 -4.55 -5.63 3.40
C PHE A 406 -4.69 -4.32 4.17
N LEU A 407 -5.22 -4.44 5.39
CA LEU A 407 -5.15 -3.39 6.40
C LEU A 407 -4.64 -4.01 7.70
N ARG A 408 -3.59 -3.40 8.23
CA ARG A 408 -3.07 -3.66 9.57
C ARG A 408 -3.11 -2.35 10.34
N CYS A 409 -3.63 -2.38 11.56
CA CYS A 409 -3.69 -1.23 12.44
C CYS A 409 -3.74 -1.68 13.89
N ASN A 410 -2.88 -1.10 14.72
CA ASN A 410 -2.81 -1.39 16.15
C ASN A 410 -3.32 -0.23 17.02
N SER A 411 -4.42 0.41 16.61
CA SER A 411 -5.05 1.50 17.37
C SER A 411 -6.17 1.00 18.27
N ASP A 412 -6.21 1.48 19.50
CA ASP A 412 -7.26 1.17 20.48
C ASP A 412 -8.50 2.07 20.35
N ALA A 413 -8.56 2.92 19.32
CA ALA A 413 -9.70 3.79 19.09
C ALA A 413 -11.04 3.00 19.01
N PRO A 414 -12.11 3.46 19.70
CA PRO A 414 -13.40 2.76 19.71
C PRO A 414 -14.09 2.80 18.35
N GLU A 415 -13.88 3.89 17.63
CA GLU A 415 -14.43 4.17 16.31
C GLU A 415 -13.48 3.73 15.19
N LEU A 416 -12.57 2.79 15.45
CA LEU A 416 -11.64 2.30 14.44
C LEU A 416 -12.41 1.65 13.27
N GLY A 417 -12.16 2.19 12.08
CA GLY A 417 -12.78 1.76 10.84
C GLY A 417 -11.90 1.97 9.62
N ILE A 418 -12.45 1.62 8.47
CA ILE A 418 -11.85 1.89 7.16
C ILE A 418 -12.64 3.02 6.51
N LEU A 419 -11.96 4.13 6.23
CA LEU A 419 -12.51 5.22 5.44
C LEU A 419 -12.22 4.95 3.96
N PHE A 420 -13.25 5.11 3.13
CA PHE A 420 -13.15 5.04 1.68
C PHE A 420 -13.61 6.37 1.09
N GLU A 421 -12.73 7.09 0.40
CA GLU A 421 -13.08 8.27 -0.38
C GLU A 421 -13.09 7.93 -1.87
N LEU A 422 -14.23 8.17 -2.54
CA LEU A 422 -14.37 7.94 -3.97
C LEU A 422 -13.93 9.21 -4.70
N GLY A 423 -12.80 9.14 -5.39
CA GLY A 423 -12.15 10.28 -6.01
C GLY A 423 -12.30 10.34 -7.53
N VAL A 424 -12.33 11.57 -8.06
CA VAL A 424 -12.17 11.89 -9.48
C VAL A 424 -11.08 12.94 -9.63
N THR A 425 -10.01 12.59 -10.35
CA THR A 425 -9.03 13.58 -10.83
C THR A 425 -9.51 14.11 -12.17
N TYR A 426 -9.50 15.43 -12.32
CA TYR A 426 -10.05 16.11 -13.49
C TYR A 426 -9.14 17.22 -14.00
N ILE A 427 -9.41 17.67 -15.22
CA ILE A 427 -8.92 18.92 -15.78
C ILE A 427 -10.10 19.79 -16.22
N ARG A 428 -10.06 21.08 -15.91
CA ARG A 428 -11.10 22.02 -16.31
C ARG A 428 -10.86 22.48 -17.74
N ASN A 429 -11.85 22.31 -18.61
CA ASN A 429 -11.69 22.61 -20.05
C ASN A 429 -11.42 24.09 -20.34
N SER A 430 -11.93 24.99 -19.48
CA SER A 430 -11.79 26.43 -19.69
C SER A 430 -10.45 27.01 -19.23
N THR A 431 -9.82 26.43 -18.20
CA THR A 431 -8.58 26.96 -17.60
C THR A 431 -7.37 26.04 -17.82
N GLY A 432 -7.58 24.75 -18.12
CA GLY A 432 -6.52 23.73 -18.12
C GLY A 432 -6.04 23.33 -16.73
N GLU A 433 -6.69 23.83 -15.67
CA GLU A 433 -6.34 23.54 -14.28
C GLU A 433 -6.74 22.11 -13.90
N ARG A 434 -5.86 21.40 -13.19
CA ARG A 434 -6.13 20.06 -12.67
C ARG A 434 -6.57 20.13 -11.21
N GLY A 435 -7.44 19.21 -10.82
CA GLY A 435 -7.86 19.08 -9.42
C GLY A 435 -8.38 17.69 -9.08
N ASP A 436 -8.62 17.46 -7.79
CA ASP A 436 -9.15 16.21 -7.24
C ASP A 436 -10.47 16.48 -6.49
N LEU A 437 -11.53 15.80 -6.93
CA LEU A 437 -12.86 15.86 -6.33
C LEU A 437 -13.16 14.60 -5.55
N SER A 438 -13.79 14.77 -4.39
CA SER A 438 -14.54 13.73 -3.71
C SER A 438 -15.93 13.62 -4.31
N CYS A 439 -16.25 12.44 -4.87
CA CYS A 439 -17.60 12.06 -5.29
C CYS A 439 -18.45 11.52 -4.13
N GLY A 440 -17.89 11.55 -2.92
CA GLY A 440 -18.49 11.03 -1.71
C GLY A 440 -17.58 10.02 -1.02
N TRP A 441 -17.97 9.64 0.19
CA TRP A 441 -17.20 8.79 1.07
C TRP A 441 -18.08 7.71 1.71
N ALA A 442 -17.45 6.62 2.14
CA ALA A 442 -18.08 5.55 2.90
C ALA A 442 -17.17 5.17 4.06
N PHE A 443 -17.76 4.76 5.18
CA PHE A 443 -17.02 4.37 6.37
C PHE A 443 -17.51 3.01 6.88
N LEU A 444 -16.57 2.11 7.12
CA LEU A 444 -16.83 0.79 7.67
C LEU A 444 -16.16 0.66 9.03
N LYS A 445 -16.96 0.76 10.11
CA LYS A 445 -16.47 0.42 11.45
C LYS A 445 -16.04 -1.04 11.49
N LEU A 446 -14.92 -1.31 12.15
CA LEU A 446 -14.36 -2.66 12.25
C LEU A 446 -14.79 -3.38 13.53
N PHE A 447 -15.37 -2.65 14.48
CA PHE A 447 -15.90 -3.17 15.72
C PHE A 447 -17.33 -2.68 15.92
N ASP A 448 -18.16 -3.51 16.55
CA ASP A 448 -19.48 -3.11 17.00
C ASP A 448 -19.42 -2.34 18.33
N THR A 449 -20.58 -1.92 18.85
CA THR A 449 -20.67 -1.18 20.11
C THR A 449 -20.21 -1.98 21.34
N ASN A 450 -20.12 -3.30 21.23
CA ASN A 450 -19.67 -4.20 22.28
C ASN A 450 -18.18 -4.53 22.14
N GLY A 451 -17.50 -3.96 21.13
CA GLY A 451 -16.09 -4.20 20.84
C GLY A 451 -15.82 -5.50 20.08
N ALA A 452 -16.85 -6.21 19.59
CA ALA A 452 -16.66 -7.41 18.78
C ALA A 452 -16.33 -7.05 17.33
N PRO A 453 -15.42 -7.79 16.66
CA PRO A 453 -15.05 -7.50 15.28
C PRO A 453 -16.22 -7.76 14.32
N VAL A 454 -16.36 -6.91 13.30
CA VAL A 454 -17.40 -7.08 12.28
C VAL A 454 -17.20 -8.35 11.44
N PRO A 455 -18.28 -9.01 11.00
CA PRO A 455 -18.17 -10.29 10.31
C PRO A 455 -17.44 -10.19 8.97
N HIS A 456 -16.65 -11.21 8.63
CA HIS A 456 -15.98 -11.29 7.33
C HIS A 456 -16.95 -11.71 6.23
N ARG A 457 -17.59 -10.72 5.59
CA ARG A 457 -18.57 -10.92 4.53
C ARG A 457 -18.50 -9.84 3.47
N THR A 458 -19.39 -9.92 2.49
CA THR A 458 -19.62 -8.83 1.55
C THR A 458 -20.41 -7.71 2.21
N TYR A 459 -19.94 -6.49 2.04
CA TYR A 459 -20.57 -5.26 2.49
C TYR A 459 -21.05 -4.43 1.31
N GLU A 460 -22.24 -3.88 1.46
CA GLU A 460 -22.80 -2.84 0.60
C GLU A 460 -22.87 -1.57 1.44
N LEU A 461 -21.95 -0.64 1.19
CA LEU A 461 -21.87 0.62 1.90
C LEU A 461 -22.56 1.72 1.09
N LEU A 462 -23.40 2.50 1.76
CA LEU A 462 -23.93 3.72 1.18
C LEU A 462 -22.79 4.74 1.08
N VAL A 463 -22.72 5.45 -0.04
CA VAL A 463 -21.78 6.55 -0.21
C VAL A 463 -22.50 7.85 0.18
N HIS A 464 -21.90 8.56 1.13
CA HIS A 464 -22.35 9.85 1.64
C HIS A 464 -21.69 10.98 0.84
N GLY A 465 -22.40 12.10 0.66
CA GLY A 465 -21.83 13.31 0.09
C GLY A 465 -21.01 14.06 1.15
N GLY A 466 -20.41 15.17 0.73
CA GLY A 466 -19.61 16.01 1.62
C GLY A 466 -18.23 15.43 1.92
N THR A 467 -17.64 15.90 3.01
CA THR A 467 -16.41 15.34 3.59
C THR A 467 -16.73 14.31 4.68
N PRO A 468 -15.78 13.46 5.08
CA PRO A 468 -15.93 12.53 6.22
C PRO A 468 -16.33 13.19 7.54
N TYR A 469 -16.18 14.52 7.65
CA TYR A 469 -16.48 15.32 8.83
C TYR A 469 -17.85 16.00 8.76
N GLU A 470 -18.50 15.98 7.60
CA GLU A 470 -19.83 16.53 7.40
C GLU A 470 -20.88 15.43 7.60
N LYS A 471 -21.93 15.73 8.36
CA LYS A 471 -23.05 14.81 8.59
C LYS A 471 -24.21 15.13 7.65
N ASP A 472 -24.94 14.09 7.26
CA ASP A 472 -26.23 14.18 6.54
C ASP A 472 -26.19 14.91 5.19
N VAL A 473 -25.03 14.91 4.52
CA VAL A 473 -24.89 15.46 3.16
C VAL A 473 -25.20 14.37 2.14
N GLU A 474 -26.24 14.60 1.31
CA GLU A 474 -26.55 13.72 0.18
C GLU A 474 -25.57 13.95 -0.98
N VAL A 475 -25.13 12.87 -1.63
CA VAL A 475 -24.23 12.95 -2.81
C VAL A 475 -24.88 13.75 -3.94
N ASP A 476 -26.16 13.50 -4.21
CA ASP A 476 -26.95 14.21 -5.21
C ASP A 476 -28.43 14.26 -4.81
N PRO A 477 -28.93 15.43 -4.35
CA PRO A 477 -30.34 15.60 -3.95
C PRO A 477 -31.34 15.46 -5.09
N SER A 478 -30.92 15.35 -6.36
CA SER A 478 -31.81 15.03 -7.47
C SER A 478 -32.26 13.56 -7.46
N LEU A 479 -31.49 12.68 -6.80
CA LEU A 479 -31.81 11.25 -6.68
C LEU A 479 -32.94 10.98 -5.67
N THR A 480 -33.13 11.89 -4.71
CA THR A 480 -34.08 11.77 -3.59
C THR A 480 -35.35 12.62 -3.77
N ARG A 481 -35.30 13.70 -4.58
CA ARG A 481 -36.40 14.67 -4.82
C ARG A 481 -37.71 14.13 -5.44
N GLY A 482 -37.85 12.81 -5.63
CA GLY A 482 -39.10 12.14 -6.02
C GLY A 482 -39.72 11.26 -4.93
N ALA A 483 -39.16 11.25 -3.70
CA ALA A 483 -39.51 10.30 -2.64
C ALA A 483 -40.68 10.73 -1.74
N THR A 484 -41.03 12.01 -1.68
CA THR A 484 -42.10 12.50 -0.80
C THR A 484 -43.48 12.14 -1.37
N GLY A 485 -44.04 11.02 -0.90
CA GLY A 485 -45.43 10.63 -1.16
C GLY A 485 -45.66 9.41 -2.07
N THR A 486 -44.67 8.53 -2.26
CA THR A 486 -44.79 7.38 -3.17
C THR A 486 -44.67 6.02 -2.47
N GLY A 487 -45.41 5.01 -2.96
CA GLY A 487 -45.55 3.70 -2.31
C GLY A 487 -44.26 2.89 -2.20
N MET A 488 -44.26 1.86 -1.33
CA MET A 488 -43.08 1.06 -0.93
C MET A 488 -42.25 0.54 -2.12
N PHE A 489 -42.88 0.17 -3.23
CA PHE A 489 -42.21 -0.30 -4.45
C PHE A 489 -41.36 0.80 -5.13
N GLN A 490 -41.85 2.04 -5.16
CA GLN A 490 -41.14 3.17 -5.73
C GLN A 490 -39.98 3.60 -4.83
N GLN A 491 -40.16 3.52 -3.51
CA GLN A 491 -39.10 3.75 -2.54
C GLN A 491 -37.97 2.71 -2.65
N MET A 492 -38.31 1.43 -2.87
CA MET A 492 -37.34 0.37 -3.15
C MET A 492 -36.61 0.57 -4.50
N MET A 493 -37.27 1.18 -5.49
CA MET A 493 -36.64 1.51 -6.77
C MET A 493 -35.69 2.71 -6.66
N LEU A 494 -36.00 3.68 -5.80
CA LEU A 494 -35.16 4.85 -5.52
C LEU A 494 -33.91 4.48 -4.70
N SER A 495 -34.02 3.55 -3.74
CA SER A 495 -32.86 3.07 -2.96
C SER A 495 -31.82 2.32 -3.80
N ARG A 496 -32.22 1.75 -4.94
CA ARG A 496 -31.31 1.18 -5.95
C ARG A 496 -30.51 2.23 -6.73
N LYS A 497 -30.98 3.48 -6.75
CA LYS A 497 -30.31 4.59 -7.45
C LYS A 497 -29.28 5.31 -6.58
N LEU A 498 -29.26 5.04 -5.27
CA LEU A 498 -28.29 5.66 -4.38
C LEU A 498 -26.86 5.18 -4.69
N PRO A 499 -25.85 6.06 -4.59
CA PRO A 499 -24.45 5.70 -4.80
C PRO A 499 -23.98 4.69 -3.74
N LYS A 500 -23.35 3.60 -4.17
CA LYS A 500 -23.00 2.46 -3.30
C LYS A 500 -21.62 1.91 -3.61
N LEU A 501 -20.90 1.51 -2.56
CA LEU A 501 -19.62 0.81 -2.61
C LEU A 501 -19.81 -0.65 -2.21
N PHE A 502 -19.31 -1.58 -3.03
CA PHE A 502 -19.33 -3.01 -2.77
C PHE A 502 -17.91 -3.52 -2.52
N LEU A 503 -17.72 -4.16 -1.37
CA LEU A 503 -16.45 -4.76 -0.98
C LEU A 503 -16.67 -6.06 -0.20
N LYS A 504 -15.63 -6.88 -0.09
CA LYS A 504 -15.64 -8.10 0.73
C LYS A 504 -14.51 -8.07 1.73
N LEU A 505 -14.83 -8.20 3.01
CA LEU A 505 -13.84 -8.47 4.06
C LEU A 505 -13.55 -9.97 4.15
N LYS A 506 -12.28 -10.31 4.39
CA LYS A 506 -11.80 -11.69 4.50
C LYS A 506 -10.80 -11.79 5.66
N SER A 507 -10.77 -12.94 6.31
CA SER A 507 -9.66 -13.29 7.18
C SER A 507 -8.43 -13.62 6.32
N PRO A 508 -7.23 -13.16 6.73
CA PRO A 508 -6.00 -13.62 6.09
C PRO A 508 -5.81 -15.11 6.37
N ASN A 509 -5.43 -15.87 5.34
CA ASN A 509 -4.97 -17.25 5.48
C ASN A 509 -3.68 -17.31 6.32
N VAL A 510 -3.31 -18.51 6.80
CA VAL A 510 -2.16 -18.70 7.71
C VAL A 510 -0.87 -18.07 7.18
N ARG A 511 -0.56 -18.28 5.90
CA ARG A 511 0.65 -17.72 5.26
C ARG A 511 0.62 -16.19 5.22
N THR A 512 -0.49 -15.62 4.78
CA THR A 512 -0.66 -14.16 4.66
C THR A 512 -0.61 -13.52 6.04
N ARG A 513 -1.26 -14.13 7.04
CA ARG A 513 -1.24 -13.66 8.43
C ARG A 513 0.18 -13.63 8.98
N SER A 514 0.94 -14.71 8.79
CA SER A 514 2.34 -14.80 9.20
C SER A 514 3.21 -13.71 8.56
N GLN A 515 2.99 -13.39 7.29
CA GLN A 515 3.70 -12.30 6.60
C GLN A 515 3.27 -10.92 7.10
N LEU A 516 1.97 -10.67 7.26
CA LEU A 516 1.44 -9.41 7.79
C LEU A 516 1.93 -9.15 9.21
N SER A 517 2.09 -10.19 10.04
CA SER A 517 2.65 -10.06 11.39
C SER A 517 4.12 -9.65 11.42
N ALA A 518 4.84 -9.72 10.31
CA ALA A 518 6.22 -9.23 10.22
C ALA A 518 6.31 -7.78 9.72
N LEU A 519 5.20 -7.16 9.31
CA LEU A 519 5.11 -5.77 8.82
C LEU A 519 4.91 -4.76 9.97
N PRO A 520 5.04 -3.43 9.72
CA PRO A 520 4.72 -2.41 10.72
C PRO A 520 3.34 -2.60 11.34
N ASP A 521 3.16 -2.11 12.56
CA ASP A 521 1.90 -2.29 13.31
C ASP A 521 0.71 -1.57 12.66
N THR A 522 0.97 -0.54 11.86
CA THR A 522 -0.04 0.12 11.03
C THR A 522 0.46 0.28 9.60
N LEU A 523 -0.23 -0.34 8.65
CA LEU A 523 0.08 -0.23 7.22
C LEU A 523 -1.11 -0.70 6.38
N VAL A 524 -1.36 -0.01 5.27
CA VAL A 524 -2.35 -0.37 4.26
C VAL A 524 -1.67 -0.50 2.90
N GLY A 525 -1.98 -1.54 2.15
CA GLY A 525 -1.38 -1.74 0.83
C GLY A 525 -1.99 -2.90 0.03
N SER A 526 -1.41 -3.18 -1.13
CA SER A 526 -1.82 -4.29 -1.99
C SER A 526 -1.36 -5.64 -1.42
N LEU A 527 -2.20 -6.68 -1.51
CA LEU A 527 -1.78 -8.04 -1.14
C LEU A 527 -0.60 -8.54 -1.97
N SER A 528 -0.48 -8.07 -3.21
CA SER A 528 0.56 -8.49 -4.14
C SER A 528 1.98 -8.07 -3.72
N SER A 529 2.13 -7.05 -2.87
CA SER A 529 3.45 -6.53 -2.46
C SER A 529 3.96 -7.10 -1.13
N ILE A 530 3.12 -7.77 -0.33
CA ILE A 530 3.43 -8.20 1.05
C ILE A 530 4.80 -8.90 1.15
N HIS A 531 5.10 -9.82 0.23
CA HIS A 531 6.34 -10.59 0.26
C HIS A 531 7.60 -9.72 0.09
N LEU A 532 7.54 -8.69 -0.75
CA LEU A 532 8.62 -7.72 -0.94
C LEU A 532 8.81 -6.87 0.33
N LEU A 533 7.71 -6.43 0.93
CA LEU A 533 7.72 -5.63 2.17
C LEU A 533 8.34 -6.42 3.33
N VAL A 534 8.00 -7.71 3.43
CA VAL A 534 8.61 -8.60 4.44
C VAL A 534 10.12 -8.72 4.18
N LEU A 535 10.58 -8.96 2.95
CA LEU A 535 12.01 -9.06 2.63
C LEU A 535 12.77 -7.76 2.95
N HIS A 536 12.21 -6.60 2.58
CA HIS A 536 12.75 -5.29 2.96
C HIS A 536 12.85 -5.17 4.48
N ARG A 537 11.80 -5.53 5.22
CA ARG A 537 11.79 -5.43 6.68
C ARG A 537 12.78 -6.40 7.35
N GLN A 538 13.06 -7.55 6.75
CA GLN A 538 14.13 -8.46 7.19
C GLN A 538 15.51 -7.81 7.01
N LEU A 539 15.78 -7.18 5.87
CA LEU A 539 17.03 -6.45 5.62
C LEU A 539 17.20 -5.26 6.56
N LEU A 540 16.11 -4.51 6.79
CA LEU A 540 16.06 -3.42 7.75
C LEU A 540 16.45 -3.92 9.15
N ALA A 541 15.92 -5.06 9.60
CA ALA A 541 16.26 -5.65 10.89
C ALA A 541 17.72 -6.11 10.97
N ASP A 542 18.28 -6.74 9.93
CA ASP A 542 19.70 -7.13 9.94
C ASP A 542 20.59 -5.89 10.09
N ILE A 543 20.37 -4.89 9.25
CA ILE A 543 21.25 -3.72 9.17
C ILE A 543 21.13 -2.88 10.44
N LEU A 544 19.91 -2.62 10.91
CA LEU A 544 19.68 -1.72 12.05
C LEU A 544 19.93 -2.36 13.41
N LEU A 545 19.79 -3.68 13.53
CA LEU A 545 19.94 -4.39 14.82
C LEU A 545 21.26 -5.14 14.95
N MET A 546 21.87 -5.58 13.85
CA MET A 546 23.03 -6.50 13.89
C MET A 546 24.30 -5.95 13.27
N ASP A 547 24.20 -5.27 12.14
CA ASP A 547 25.39 -4.81 11.42
C ASP A 547 25.97 -3.51 12.02
N ARG A 548 25.22 -2.86 12.91
CA ARG A 548 25.68 -1.69 13.67
C ARG A 548 26.57 -2.11 14.84
N ALA A 549 27.67 -1.39 15.00
CA ALA A 549 28.59 -1.60 16.13
C ALA A 549 27.89 -1.39 17.49
N THR A 550 27.02 -0.39 17.58
CA THR A 550 26.17 -0.15 18.75
C THR A 550 24.80 0.37 18.32
N MET A 551 23.76 0.06 19.09
CA MET A 551 22.40 0.59 18.89
C MET A 551 22.28 2.09 19.15
N GLN A 552 23.31 2.70 19.74
CA GLN A 552 23.38 4.13 20.04
C GLN A 552 24.11 4.94 18.96
N ASN A 553 24.68 4.28 17.93
CA ASN A 553 25.40 4.99 16.88
C ASN A 553 24.43 5.52 15.78
N ALA A 554 24.33 6.83 15.62
CA ALA A 554 23.49 7.47 14.60
C ALA A 554 24.21 7.74 13.26
N ASP A 555 25.42 7.21 13.05
CA ASP A 555 26.15 7.36 11.78
C ASP A 555 25.31 6.93 10.57
N LEU A 556 25.51 7.64 9.46
CA LEU A 556 24.93 7.30 8.16
C LEU A 556 25.28 5.87 7.76
N ILE A 557 24.26 5.09 7.42
CA ILE A 557 24.41 3.68 7.07
C ILE A 557 24.52 3.54 5.55
N CYS A 558 25.63 3.00 5.06
CA CYS A 558 25.81 2.77 3.62
C CYS A 558 24.96 1.58 3.14
N SER A 559 23.72 1.86 2.75
CA SER A 559 22.78 0.89 2.19
C SER A 559 21.86 1.61 1.20
N PRO A 560 22.15 1.53 -0.11
CA PRO A 560 21.32 2.20 -1.11
C PRO A 560 19.91 1.63 -1.12
N LEU A 561 19.75 0.32 -0.86
CA LEU A 561 18.43 -0.30 -0.80
C LEU A 561 17.59 0.29 0.33
N LEU A 562 18.14 0.43 1.55
CA LEU A 562 17.36 1.01 2.65
C LEU A 562 17.07 2.50 2.42
N ALA A 563 18.03 3.23 1.85
CA ALA A 563 17.87 4.64 1.54
C ALA A 563 16.72 4.88 0.54
N THR A 564 16.62 4.03 -0.50
CA THR A 564 15.76 4.32 -1.65
C THR A 564 14.52 3.43 -1.79
N PHE A 565 14.44 2.30 -1.09
CA PHE A 565 13.22 1.47 -1.05
C PHE A 565 11.96 2.24 -0.58
N PRO A 566 12.04 3.17 0.39
CA PRO A 566 10.87 3.92 0.83
C PRO A 566 10.28 4.76 -0.29
N GLU A 567 11.11 5.35 -1.16
CA GLU A 567 10.66 6.15 -2.30
C GLU A 567 9.81 5.34 -3.28
N ILE A 568 10.14 4.06 -3.50
CA ILE A 568 9.36 3.21 -4.42
C ILE A 568 8.02 2.78 -3.84
N MET A 569 7.81 2.90 -2.52
CA MET A 569 6.50 2.63 -1.91
C MET A 569 5.42 3.61 -2.38
N ASP A 570 5.84 4.81 -2.79
CA ASP A 570 4.95 5.84 -3.31
C ASP A 570 4.88 5.85 -4.85
N GLN A 571 5.60 4.94 -5.51
CA GLN A 571 5.65 4.80 -6.97
C GLN A 571 5.20 3.39 -7.37
N SER A 572 3.89 3.22 -7.58
CA SER A 572 3.28 1.91 -7.86
C SER A 572 3.90 1.18 -9.06
N ASP A 573 4.33 1.92 -10.07
CA ASP A 573 4.96 1.35 -11.28
C ASP A 573 6.35 0.77 -11.02
N LEU A 574 7.18 1.43 -10.20
CA LEU A 574 8.46 0.89 -9.75
C LEU A 574 8.29 -0.29 -8.79
N LEU A 575 7.31 -0.23 -7.88
CA LEU A 575 7.01 -1.36 -7.00
C LEU A 575 6.52 -2.57 -7.80
N ASP A 576 5.71 -2.37 -8.84
CA ASP A 576 5.28 -3.42 -9.77
C ASP A 576 6.44 -3.97 -10.60
N ALA A 577 7.38 -3.12 -11.03
CA ALA A 577 8.59 -3.56 -11.70
C ALA A 577 9.44 -4.45 -10.78
N LEU A 578 9.64 -4.05 -9.52
CA LEU A 578 10.36 -4.85 -8.52
C LEU A 578 9.67 -6.19 -8.30
N ARG A 579 8.34 -6.18 -8.17
CA ARG A 579 7.53 -7.39 -8.01
C ARG A 579 7.71 -8.34 -9.19
N LYS A 580 7.67 -7.82 -10.42
CA LYS A 580 7.88 -8.59 -11.64
C LYS A 580 9.28 -9.22 -11.68
N SER A 581 10.34 -8.41 -11.49
CA SER A 581 11.72 -8.89 -11.50
C SER A 581 12.00 -9.89 -10.38
N TRP A 582 11.39 -9.69 -9.20
CA TRP A 582 11.49 -10.64 -8.10
C TRP A 582 10.79 -11.97 -8.40
N LEU A 583 9.57 -11.94 -8.94
CA LEU A 583 8.85 -13.16 -9.31
C LEU A 583 9.61 -13.99 -10.35
N GLU A 584 10.22 -13.33 -11.34
CA GLU A 584 11.09 -13.98 -12.33
C GLU A 584 12.32 -14.60 -11.65
N ALA A 585 13.03 -13.84 -10.82
CA ALA A 585 14.18 -14.35 -10.08
C ALA A 585 13.82 -15.53 -9.17
N GLU A 586 12.70 -15.44 -8.43
CA GLU A 586 12.21 -16.48 -7.55
C GLU A 586 11.74 -17.73 -8.31
N SER A 587 11.12 -17.58 -9.49
CA SER A 587 10.72 -18.73 -10.32
C SER A 587 11.92 -19.58 -10.74
N ASN A 588 13.09 -18.97 -10.93
CA ASN A 588 14.33 -19.64 -11.31
C ASN A 588 15.07 -20.28 -10.12
N MET A 589 14.56 -20.16 -8.89
CA MET A 589 15.18 -20.74 -7.69
C MET A 589 14.70 -22.16 -7.40
N LYS A 590 15.61 -23.00 -6.91
CA LYS A 590 15.28 -24.33 -6.36
C LYS A 590 14.47 -24.20 -5.07
N ARG A 591 13.66 -25.22 -4.73
CA ARG A 591 12.88 -25.24 -3.48
C ARG A 591 13.73 -25.10 -2.22
N SER A 592 14.95 -25.66 -2.21
CA SER A 592 15.90 -25.50 -1.09
C SER A 592 16.37 -24.05 -0.94
N GLU A 593 16.72 -23.39 -2.04
CA GLU A 593 17.11 -21.97 -2.05
C GLU A 593 15.98 -21.06 -1.57
N LYS A 594 14.72 -21.38 -1.90
CA LYS A 594 13.54 -20.61 -1.43
C LYS A 594 13.29 -20.73 0.07
N ARG A 595 13.92 -21.69 0.75
CA ARG A 595 13.83 -21.86 2.20
C ARG A 595 15.01 -21.21 2.94
N ASP A 596 16.06 -20.85 2.22
CA ASP A 596 17.27 -20.20 2.74
C ASP A 596 17.06 -18.68 2.78
N LEU A 597 16.75 -18.15 3.97
CA LEU A 597 16.47 -16.74 4.17
C LEU A 597 17.69 -15.82 3.90
N PRO A 598 18.91 -16.11 4.39
CA PRO A 598 20.12 -15.39 3.99
C PRO A 598 20.31 -15.30 2.47
N LEU A 599 20.12 -16.40 1.75
CA LEU A 599 20.23 -16.42 0.29
C LEU A 599 19.14 -15.55 -0.37
N LEU A 600 17.89 -15.64 0.10
CA LEU A 600 16.79 -14.81 -0.39
C LEU A 600 17.08 -13.32 -0.22
N LYS A 601 17.56 -12.90 0.95
CA LYS A 601 17.94 -11.50 1.22
C LYS A 601 19.01 -11.02 0.24
N LYS A 602 20.08 -11.79 0.05
CA LYS A 602 21.15 -11.46 -0.90
C LYS A 602 20.66 -11.38 -2.34
N LYS A 603 19.82 -12.31 -2.78
CA LYS A 603 19.20 -12.27 -4.12
C LYS A 603 18.27 -11.08 -4.26
N PHE A 604 17.50 -10.73 -3.23
CA PHE A 604 16.59 -9.58 -3.25
C PHE A 604 17.34 -8.26 -3.42
N VAL A 605 18.42 -8.05 -2.65
CA VAL A 605 19.31 -6.88 -2.82
C VAL A 605 19.83 -6.81 -4.26
N ARG A 606 20.29 -7.93 -4.82
CA ARG A 606 20.78 -7.96 -6.20
C ARG A 606 19.69 -7.60 -7.21
N VAL A 607 18.50 -8.20 -7.10
CA VAL A 607 17.37 -7.88 -8.00
C VAL A 607 17.02 -6.40 -7.92
N TYR A 608 16.98 -5.84 -6.71
CA TYR A 608 16.72 -4.41 -6.51
C TYR A 608 17.79 -3.53 -7.18
N MET A 609 19.08 -3.81 -6.96
CA MET A 609 20.18 -3.03 -7.53
C MET A 609 20.29 -3.17 -9.05
N ASP A 610 19.98 -4.34 -9.61
CA ASP A 610 20.10 -4.59 -11.04
C ASP A 610 18.91 -3.97 -11.82
N ASN A 611 17.72 -3.88 -11.21
CA ASN A 611 16.48 -3.53 -11.92
C ASN A 611 15.83 -2.21 -11.51
N ILE A 612 15.98 -1.77 -10.25
CA ILE A 612 15.18 -0.67 -9.68
C ILE A 612 16.04 0.54 -9.35
N TYR A 613 17.15 0.32 -8.63
CA TYR A 613 18.06 1.40 -8.26
C TYR A 613 18.48 2.28 -9.46
N PRO A 614 18.83 1.73 -10.64
CA PRO A 614 19.24 2.55 -11.77
C PRO A 614 18.08 3.32 -12.42
N LEU A 615 16.82 2.94 -12.16
CA LEU A 615 15.64 3.62 -12.68
C LEU A 615 15.28 4.86 -11.86
N LEU A 616 15.45 4.81 -10.54
CA LEU A 616 15.08 5.89 -9.61
C LEU A 616 15.71 7.25 -9.98
N TYR A 617 16.97 7.23 -10.41
CA TYR A 617 17.74 8.42 -10.74
C TYR A 617 18.09 8.50 -12.24
N SER A 618 17.36 7.76 -13.08
CA SER A 618 17.48 7.87 -14.53
C SER A 618 16.97 9.23 -14.99
N ALA A 619 17.72 9.89 -15.87
CA ALA A 619 17.27 11.12 -16.54
C ALA A 619 16.18 10.82 -17.58
N ASP A 620 16.11 9.57 -18.06
CA ASP A 620 15.11 9.13 -19.02
C ASP A 620 13.74 8.87 -18.34
N LEU A 621 13.72 8.68 -17.01
CA LEU A 621 12.49 8.42 -16.24
C LEU A 621 11.92 9.74 -15.68
N PRO A 622 10.83 10.28 -16.24
CA PRO A 622 10.23 11.50 -15.72
C PRO A 622 9.60 11.26 -14.33
N PRO A 623 9.49 12.30 -13.47
CA PRO A 623 8.88 12.15 -12.15
C PRO A 623 7.43 11.66 -12.26
N PRO A 624 6.95 10.85 -11.30
CA PRO A 624 5.60 10.30 -11.33
C PRO A 624 4.57 11.43 -11.29
N ARG A 625 3.58 11.36 -12.19
CA ARG A 625 2.45 12.30 -12.20
C ARG A 625 1.14 11.52 -12.27
N TRP A 626 0.36 11.62 -11.20
CA TRP A 626 -0.93 10.94 -11.09
C TRP A 626 -1.90 11.37 -12.19
N ALA A 627 -2.58 10.39 -12.80
CA ALA A 627 -3.61 10.59 -13.80
C ALA A 627 -3.13 11.36 -15.04
N ASP A 628 -1.83 11.27 -15.35
CA ASP A 628 -1.24 11.82 -16.55
C ASP A 628 -0.85 10.69 -17.50
N GLU A 629 -1.75 10.35 -18.41
CA GLU A 629 -1.57 9.24 -19.34
C GLU A 629 -0.29 9.35 -20.17
N MET A 630 0.14 10.58 -20.53
CA MET A 630 1.37 10.77 -21.29
C MET A 630 2.60 10.42 -20.45
N VAL A 631 2.67 10.92 -19.22
CA VAL A 631 3.79 10.63 -18.30
C VAL A 631 3.78 9.17 -17.87
N GLU A 632 2.63 8.61 -17.53
CA GLU A 632 2.49 7.19 -17.16
C GLU A 632 2.94 6.26 -18.31
N ASN A 633 2.56 6.57 -19.56
CA ASN A 633 3.02 5.81 -20.72
C ASN A 633 4.52 5.97 -20.98
N GLN A 634 5.08 7.16 -20.78
CA GLN A 634 6.53 7.38 -20.89
C GLN A 634 7.29 6.57 -19.84
N ARG A 635 6.87 6.64 -18.57
CA ARG A 635 7.45 5.84 -17.48
C ARG A 635 7.34 4.36 -17.76
N ALA A 636 6.17 3.86 -18.18
CA ALA A 636 5.98 2.46 -18.52
C ALA A 636 6.93 1.98 -19.65
N ARG A 637 7.19 2.82 -20.66
CA ARG A 637 8.17 2.51 -21.72
C ARG A 637 9.58 2.39 -21.14
N VAL A 638 9.99 3.29 -20.26
CA VAL A 638 11.33 3.23 -19.64
C VAL A 638 11.45 2.04 -18.70
N ILE A 639 10.45 1.80 -17.86
CA ILE A 639 10.46 0.73 -16.85
C ILE A 639 10.39 -0.67 -17.47
N PHE A 640 9.51 -0.89 -18.45
CA PHE A 640 9.20 -2.25 -18.93
C PHE A 640 9.81 -2.59 -20.30
N ASN A 641 10.34 -1.62 -21.05
CA ASN A 641 10.91 -1.84 -22.38
C ASN A 641 12.45 -1.76 -22.41
N SER A 642 13.07 -1.28 -21.32
CA SER A 642 14.52 -1.17 -21.26
C SER A 642 15.15 -2.54 -21.09
N SER A 643 15.64 -3.10 -22.19
CA SER A 643 16.95 -3.76 -22.11
C SER A 643 17.89 -2.69 -21.58
N LEU A 644 18.21 -2.74 -20.29
CA LEU A 644 19.21 -1.87 -19.68
C LEU A 644 20.54 -2.21 -20.36
N GLU A 645 20.78 -1.65 -21.55
CA GLU A 645 22.12 -1.53 -22.11
C GLU A 645 22.98 -0.97 -20.97
N PRO A 646 24.12 -1.60 -20.65
CA PRO A 646 24.93 -1.19 -19.52
C PRO A 646 25.12 0.33 -19.56
N PHE A 647 24.97 1.00 -18.41
CA PHE A 647 25.23 2.44 -18.20
C PHE A 647 26.65 2.90 -18.59
N HIS A 648 27.42 2.05 -19.28
CA HIS A 648 28.80 2.25 -19.71
C HIS A 648 28.95 2.60 -21.20
N THR A 649 27.88 2.67 -21.99
CA THR A 649 27.93 3.11 -23.40
C THR A 649 27.71 4.62 -23.55
N HIS A 650 28.45 5.42 -22.78
CA HIS A 650 28.46 6.87 -22.95
C HIS A 650 29.37 7.27 -24.12
N THR A 651 28.80 7.93 -25.12
CA THR A 651 29.57 8.76 -26.05
C THR A 651 29.62 10.19 -25.50
N PRO A 652 30.72 10.94 -25.65
CA PRO A 652 30.89 12.27 -25.05
C PRO A 652 29.81 13.30 -25.42
N ASP A 653 29.13 13.10 -26.56
CA ASP A 653 28.09 13.99 -27.09
C ASP A 653 26.66 13.58 -26.69
N SER A 654 26.48 12.48 -25.93
CA SER A 654 25.16 12.03 -25.47
C SER A 654 24.72 12.76 -24.19
N PRO A 655 23.44 13.17 -24.07
CA PRO A 655 22.95 13.78 -22.83
C PRO A 655 23.10 12.80 -21.66
N PRO A 656 23.37 13.31 -20.43
CA PRO A 656 23.53 12.45 -19.27
C PRO A 656 22.26 11.64 -19.02
N ARG A 657 22.39 10.31 -18.95
CA ARG A 657 21.27 9.38 -18.74
C ARG A 657 20.92 9.17 -17.26
N HIS A 658 21.65 9.83 -16.36
CA HIS A 658 21.47 9.77 -14.92
C HIS A 658 21.45 11.19 -14.36
N GLN A 659 20.66 11.42 -13.32
CA GLN A 659 20.64 12.67 -12.58
C GLN A 659 21.96 12.90 -11.85
N ALA A 660 22.18 14.11 -11.32
CA ALA A 660 23.35 14.37 -10.50
C ALA A 660 23.37 13.42 -9.30
N PHE A 661 24.52 12.81 -9.04
CA PHE A 661 24.68 11.90 -7.90
C PHE A 661 24.56 12.69 -6.59
N ASP A 662 23.80 12.14 -5.65
CA ASP A 662 23.63 12.65 -4.29
C ASP A 662 23.98 11.54 -3.29
N ILE A 663 24.68 11.87 -2.21
CA ILE A 663 25.11 10.90 -1.21
C ILE A 663 23.92 10.24 -0.49
N SER A 664 22.79 10.95 -0.38
CA SER A 664 21.53 10.43 0.18
C SER A 664 21.03 9.19 -0.56
N GLN A 665 21.44 8.99 -1.82
CA GLN A 665 21.10 7.80 -2.61
C GLN A 665 21.82 6.52 -2.12
N LEU A 666 22.89 6.65 -1.32
CA LEU A 666 23.66 5.53 -0.79
C LEU A 666 23.54 5.40 0.73
N THR A 667 23.17 6.48 1.42
CA THR A 667 23.21 6.56 2.87
C THR A 667 21.80 6.60 3.46
N TYR A 668 21.48 5.60 4.27
CA TYR A 668 20.29 5.59 5.09
C TYR A 668 20.56 6.37 6.38
N ASP A 669 19.83 7.46 6.57
CA ASP A 669 19.84 8.27 7.78
C ASP A 669 18.80 7.74 8.77
N LEU A 670 19.26 7.12 9.85
CA LEU A 670 18.36 6.56 10.86
C LEU A 670 17.52 7.63 11.56
N LEU A 671 18.08 8.81 11.82
CA LEU A 671 17.41 9.85 12.60
C LEU A 671 16.35 10.58 11.77
N CYS A 672 16.60 10.78 10.47
CA CYS A 672 15.59 11.37 9.59
C CYS A 672 14.50 10.37 9.20
N MET A 673 14.79 9.07 9.18
CA MET A 673 13.87 8.05 8.66
C MET A 673 13.07 7.33 9.74
N ALA A 674 13.64 7.11 10.93
CA ALA A 674 12.92 6.49 12.04
C ALA A 674 12.08 7.51 12.80
N GLN A 675 10.86 7.13 13.18
CA GLN A 675 9.86 8.03 13.78
C GLN A 675 9.89 8.03 15.30
#